data_AF-A0A7X0SKQ9-F1
#
_entry.id   AF-A0A7X0SKQ9-F1
#
_cell.length_a   1.000
_cell.length_b   1.000
_cell.length_c   1.000
_cell.angle_alpha   90.00
_cell.angle_beta   90.00
_cell.angle_gamma   90.00
#
_symmetry.space_group_name_H-M   'P 1'
#
loop_
_entity.id
_entity.type
_entity.pdbx_description
1 polymer ?
#
loop_
_entity_poly.entity_id
_entity_poly.type
_entity_poly.pdbx_seq_one_letter_code
_entity_poly.pdbx_strand_id
1 'polypeptide(L)'
;MRKASCLLLCLLMALGAAPFGPKRASADAPGPIFPQIVAGYYHTMGLLSDGSVWAWGGNEHGAMGNGKTGYQNTPVAASGMTGVKKIAAGERNSYAIKNDGTVWAWGHNVNGQLGDGTTTDRTLPVQVTGISDVTDLSGGVGYHALAVKSDGTVWAWGKNDSGELGDGTTAQKNVPVQVQGLTNAVAVSAGGYHSLALKSDGTVWAWGYNIDGEVGNGTTSAAVAVPVQVSGLTDIIAISAGNYHNLALKSDGTVWAWGPNAFGQLGDGTSTARKTPVQVADLHGVTQISAGGTHSLALTSDGTVWGWGLNNYHQLGDGTTTNRYEPEQLAGLSGITAVAAGAFHSSAMTKDGLVWGWGYNDYGQLGTGNWTDAQTPILSMAKLDDTPPTPGDGGVTASDVTSDSLTLNWTKATDNLTPTSELRYSVYMSDMDDIDSVKYAESRGFKLIGDATDLDHLDVGGWSAGQTYYFTVVVKDNAGSKGAYPMKEVALKALVSVHYDGNGSTEGTVPSDSNVYEQDSPIPVQGKGDLAKPGFTFAGWNTASDGSGSSYAEGDSIPAGTADVYLYAQWQEDAPPSTDPPTDPPTDPPVDTYSVTYDGNGNDSGLAPADAGAYGKGDPVTVLGSGDLAKPGYAFAGWNTAKDGSGTSYAAGDTFVMDEANVSLYAQWREDAPPPTDPVTYSVTYDGNGNDSGLAPMEAGAYGKGDPVTVQGKGDLAKSGYAFAGWNTAKDGSGTSYAAGDTFAMGEANVSLYAQWQGNPTPPPPIVPASPASPGFTIIVGEQPRENAATVAKSTQNGSQIVTVTLDPAELNDWIAASDEGTLIAVPAADPAADRTAVSLSGSTAKALEAKRGAIVLQTGYGSYTLPAEQLNLDRLLASFGEGVKPEDIAIRVVIGKNGNAEAKAAESAEASGAFELVVPPVTFEISAVYGGSTIPVDRFDTFVTREIPLPEGVDPSRVATAVVLNEDGTFRPVPTSFTERDGQTYAVIRSLTNSVYALVSHAKTFEDVAGRWSQQAIEDLASRWIVGGTDERHFDPDREVTRAEFAAMAVRALGLPDHTAEGASRFSDVSADDWFAGAVAQASAYDLVRGTEGGAFGPSGPVSREEAAAILMRARKLAGDEAAVGGDCEEAESALAGFSDGSSVSGWARPDMAQAVKLGVVQGSDGKIRPSDHLTRAEAAAMIERMLRQLHLI
;
A
#
# COMPACT_ATOMS: atom_id res chain seq x y z
N MET A 1 -26.32 -47.96 -43.73
CA MET A 1 -25.57 -47.22 -44.78
C MET A 1 -26.44 -46.10 -45.33
N ARG A 2 -25.89 -44.90 -45.55
CA ARG A 2 -26.39 -43.77 -46.39
C ARG A 2 -27.86 -43.28 -46.23
N LYS A 3 -27.98 -41.96 -46.01
CA LYS A 3 -29.08 -41.02 -46.42
C LYS A 3 -30.46 -41.03 -45.72
N ALA A 4 -30.75 -39.86 -45.13
CA ALA A 4 -31.92 -38.96 -45.36
C ALA A 4 -33.34 -39.28 -44.85
N SER A 5 -33.86 -38.37 -44.00
CA SER A 5 -35.21 -37.70 -44.01
C SER A 5 -35.28 -36.78 -42.76
N CYS A 6 -35.41 -35.44 -42.75
CA CYS A 6 -35.71 -34.37 -43.73
C CYS A 6 -37.20 -34.02 -43.96
N LEU A 7 -37.47 -32.71 -44.17
CA LEU A 7 -38.76 -31.98 -44.20
C LEU A 7 -39.48 -31.87 -42.82
N LEU A 8 -40.08 -30.75 -42.41
CA LEU A 8 -40.17 -29.34 -42.91
C LEU A 8 -39.09 -28.45 -42.22
N LEU A 9 -38.80 -27.20 -42.60
CA LEU A 9 -39.51 -26.20 -43.41
C LEU A 9 -38.50 -25.32 -44.20
N CYS A 10 -38.79 -24.97 -45.45
CA CYS A 10 -38.00 -23.99 -46.23
C CYS A 10 -38.91 -23.20 -47.19
N LEU A 11 -38.91 -21.87 -47.09
CA LEU A 11 -39.04 -20.97 -48.26
C LEU A 11 -38.64 -19.53 -47.93
N LEU A 12 -38.27 -18.78 -48.99
CA LEU A 12 -38.09 -17.32 -49.08
C LEU A 12 -36.82 -16.72 -48.42
N MET A 13 -35.76 -16.67 -49.23
CA MET A 13 -34.72 -15.64 -49.15
C MET A 13 -35.12 -14.38 -49.93
N ALA A 14 -34.31 -13.32 -49.73
CA ALA A 14 -34.07 -12.18 -50.63
C ALA A 14 -35.13 -11.05 -50.69
N LEU A 15 -34.84 -9.96 -49.96
CA LEU A 15 -34.61 -8.62 -50.55
C LEU A 15 -34.13 -7.61 -49.48
N GLY A 16 -33.28 -6.66 -49.90
CA GLY A 16 -33.03 -5.40 -49.18
C GLY A 16 -31.91 -5.41 -48.12
N ALA A 17 -30.84 -4.66 -48.38
CA ALA A 17 -29.92 -4.20 -47.36
C ALA A 17 -30.35 -2.82 -46.84
N ALA A 18 -30.41 -2.67 -45.52
CA ALA A 18 -30.63 -1.43 -44.78
C ALA A 18 -29.87 -1.55 -43.44
N PRO A 19 -29.44 -0.44 -42.82
CA PRO A 19 -28.38 -0.48 -41.80
C PRO A 19 -28.79 -1.15 -40.49
N PHE A 20 -27.78 -1.51 -39.70
CA PHE A 20 -27.92 -1.88 -38.30
C PHE A 20 -28.82 -0.86 -37.58
N GLY A 21 -29.88 -1.34 -36.94
CA GLY A 21 -30.53 -0.57 -35.87
C GLY A 21 -29.52 -0.29 -34.76
N PRO A 22 -29.74 0.73 -33.91
CA PRO A 22 -28.83 1.02 -32.81
C PRO A 22 -28.64 -0.25 -31.97
N LYS A 23 -27.39 -0.49 -31.54
CA LYS A 23 -27.13 -1.45 -30.46
C LYS A 23 -28.15 -1.14 -29.36
N ARG A 24 -28.80 -2.17 -28.80
CA ARG A 24 -29.25 -2.01 -27.41
C ARG A 24 -27.99 -1.62 -26.65
N ALA A 25 -28.02 -0.46 -25.99
CA ALA A 25 -27.03 -0.19 -24.97
C ALA A 25 -27.02 -1.41 -24.03
N SER A 26 -25.82 -1.81 -23.60
CA SER A 26 -25.79 -2.57 -22.36
C SER A 26 -26.51 -1.74 -21.31
N ALA A 27 -27.16 -2.37 -20.33
CA ALA A 27 -27.20 -1.69 -19.05
C ALA A 27 -25.73 -1.61 -18.64
N ASP A 28 -25.17 -0.41 -18.57
CA ASP A 28 -23.78 -0.25 -18.16
C ASP A 28 -23.63 -0.87 -16.77
N ALA A 29 -22.55 -1.64 -16.58
CA ALA A 29 -22.22 -2.10 -15.24
C ALA A 29 -22.05 -0.83 -14.37
N PRO A 30 -22.64 -0.76 -13.17
CA PRO A 30 -22.45 0.40 -12.32
C PRO A 30 -20.94 0.58 -12.07
N GLY A 31 -20.46 1.81 -12.21
CA GLY A 31 -19.05 2.13 -11.97
C GLY A 31 -18.64 1.85 -10.52
N PRO A 32 -17.32 1.80 -10.25
CA PRO A 32 -16.80 1.47 -8.93
C PRO A 32 -17.29 2.46 -7.87
N ILE A 33 -17.49 1.95 -6.66
CA ILE A 33 -18.03 2.72 -5.54
C ILE A 33 -17.06 2.75 -4.35
N PHE A 34 -17.20 3.76 -3.48
CA PHE A 34 -16.47 3.81 -2.22
C PHE A 34 -16.88 2.62 -1.33
N PRO A 35 -15.95 1.72 -0.94
CA PRO A 35 -16.27 0.53 -0.15
C PRO A 35 -16.81 0.88 1.24
N GLN A 36 -17.63 0.00 1.83
CA GLN A 36 -18.24 0.24 3.15
C GLN A 36 -18.09 -0.96 4.07
N ILE A 37 -17.73 -0.70 5.32
CA ILE A 37 -17.76 -1.65 6.43
C ILE A 37 -18.87 -1.24 7.40
N VAL A 38 -19.77 -2.16 7.76
CA VAL A 38 -20.77 -1.93 8.82
C VAL A 38 -20.86 -3.15 9.74
N ALA A 39 -21.06 -2.90 11.02
CA ALA A 39 -21.24 -3.94 12.04
C ALA A 39 -22.70 -3.96 12.51
N GLY A 40 -23.29 -5.14 12.52
CA GLY A 40 -24.53 -5.42 13.24
C GLY A 40 -24.20 -5.87 14.67
N TYR A 41 -25.23 -6.30 15.40
CA TYR A 41 -25.05 -6.73 16.79
C TYR A 41 -24.11 -7.96 16.90
N TYR A 42 -24.30 -8.93 16.00
CA TYR A 42 -23.59 -10.22 16.01
C TYR A 42 -22.78 -10.52 14.73
N HIS A 43 -22.78 -9.61 13.76
CA HIS A 43 -22.22 -9.86 12.43
C HIS A 43 -21.63 -8.58 11.84
N THR A 44 -20.89 -8.73 10.74
CA THR A 44 -20.25 -7.65 10.00
C THR A 44 -20.56 -7.80 8.52
N MET A 45 -20.68 -6.69 7.80
CA MET A 45 -20.95 -6.66 6.37
C MET A 45 -19.94 -5.74 5.67
N GLY A 46 -19.45 -6.21 4.52
CA GLY A 46 -18.63 -5.43 3.59
C GLY A 46 -19.41 -5.17 2.29
N LEU A 47 -19.28 -3.95 1.76
CA LEU A 47 -19.66 -3.59 0.40
C LEU A 47 -18.37 -3.35 -0.36
N LEU A 48 -18.12 -4.17 -1.39
CA LEU A 48 -16.93 -4.09 -2.23
C LEU A 48 -17.06 -2.95 -3.25
N SER A 49 -15.92 -2.52 -3.79
CA SER A 49 -15.84 -1.54 -4.87
C SER A 49 -16.59 -1.94 -6.14
N ASP A 50 -16.70 -3.24 -6.46
CA ASP A 50 -17.56 -3.77 -7.54
C ASP A 50 -19.09 -3.61 -7.29
N GLY A 51 -19.48 -3.16 -6.10
CA GLY A 51 -20.87 -3.04 -5.69
C GLY A 51 -21.51 -4.36 -5.25
N SER A 52 -20.72 -5.38 -4.90
CA SER A 52 -21.17 -6.64 -4.29
C SER A 52 -21.16 -6.60 -2.75
N VAL A 53 -22.11 -7.30 -2.14
CA VAL A 53 -22.24 -7.37 -0.67
C VAL A 53 -21.73 -8.71 -0.14
N TRP A 54 -20.86 -8.63 0.87
CA TRP A 54 -20.33 -9.75 1.62
C TRP A 54 -20.64 -9.60 3.11
N ALA A 55 -20.68 -10.69 3.85
CA ALA A 55 -20.93 -10.69 5.29
C ALA A 55 -20.19 -11.83 6.01
N TRP A 56 -19.97 -11.67 7.32
CA TRP A 56 -19.43 -12.69 8.21
C TRP A 56 -19.94 -12.48 9.64
N GLY A 57 -19.89 -13.51 10.48
CA GLY A 57 -20.42 -13.49 11.85
C GLY A 57 -21.69 -14.33 12.05
N GLY A 58 -22.53 -13.86 12.99
CA GLY A 58 -23.82 -14.44 13.37
C GLY A 58 -24.78 -14.62 12.20
N ASN A 59 -25.38 -15.81 12.09
CA ASN A 59 -26.13 -16.25 10.92
C ASN A 59 -27.18 -17.33 11.23
N GLU A 60 -27.68 -17.38 12.46
CA GLU A 60 -28.70 -18.36 12.89
C GLU A 60 -29.99 -18.23 12.05
N HIS A 61 -30.30 -17.00 11.61
CA HIS A 61 -31.50 -16.64 10.85
C HIS A 61 -31.22 -16.30 9.37
N GLY A 62 -29.98 -16.52 8.88
CA GLY A 62 -29.64 -16.25 7.48
C GLY A 62 -29.18 -14.83 7.15
N ALA A 63 -28.63 -14.08 8.13
CA ALA A 63 -28.07 -12.72 7.95
C ALA A 63 -26.95 -12.63 6.90
N MET A 64 -26.35 -13.75 6.48
CA MET A 64 -25.37 -13.77 5.39
C MET A 64 -25.99 -13.66 3.99
N GLY A 65 -27.31 -13.88 3.84
CA GLY A 65 -28.01 -13.76 2.55
C GLY A 65 -27.56 -14.76 1.48
N ASN A 66 -26.86 -15.83 1.87
CA ASN A 66 -26.27 -16.83 0.97
C ASN A 66 -27.06 -18.14 0.88
N GLY A 67 -28.30 -18.16 1.38
CA GLY A 67 -29.19 -19.32 1.43
C GLY A 67 -28.95 -20.26 2.62
N LYS A 68 -27.84 -20.10 3.36
CA LYS A 68 -27.49 -20.93 4.53
C LYS A 68 -27.84 -20.28 5.87
N THR A 69 -27.80 -21.09 6.92
CA THR A 69 -27.82 -20.69 8.34
C THR A 69 -26.64 -21.32 9.08
N GLY A 70 -26.08 -20.63 10.07
CA GLY A 70 -24.91 -21.06 10.83
C GLY A 70 -23.72 -20.13 10.63
N TYR A 71 -22.99 -19.85 11.72
CA TYR A 71 -21.96 -18.80 11.80
C TYR A 71 -20.88 -18.93 10.72
N GLN A 72 -20.36 -17.80 10.24
CA GLN A 72 -19.30 -17.76 9.23
C GLN A 72 -18.14 -16.92 9.76
N ASN A 73 -16.98 -17.54 10.04
CA ASN A 73 -15.78 -16.83 10.49
C ASN A 73 -14.89 -16.34 9.34
N THR A 74 -15.37 -16.45 8.10
CA THR A 74 -14.77 -15.86 6.89
C THR A 74 -15.85 -15.12 6.11
N PRO A 75 -15.49 -14.08 5.32
CA PRO A 75 -16.42 -13.39 4.45
C PRO A 75 -17.10 -14.33 3.44
N VAL A 76 -18.42 -14.19 3.29
CA VAL A 76 -19.23 -14.88 2.28
C VAL A 76 -20.13 -13.90 1.52
N ALA A 77 -20.27 -14.09 0.21
CA ALA A 77 -21.07 -13.24 -0.65
C ALA A 77 -22.60 -13.44 -0.44
N ALA A 78 -23.34 -12.34 -0.35
CA ALA A 78 -24.79 -12.34 -0.32
C ALA A 78 -25.37 -12.57 -1.73
N SER A 79 -26.25 -13.56 -1.88
CA SER A 79 -26.68 -14.06 -3.19
C SER A 79 -27.48 -13.04 -4.01
N GLY A 80 -26.91 -12.61 -5.15
CA GLY A 80 -27.53 -11.64 -6.07
C GLY A 80 -27.45 -10.17 -5.63
N MET A 81 -26.71 -9.86 -4.57
CA MET A 81 -26.50 -8.49 -4.08
C MET A 81 -25.34 -7.82 -4.78
N THR A 82 -25.45 -7.65 -6.09
CA THR A 82 -24.60 -6.75 -6.90
C THR A 82 -25.36 -5.47 -7.28
N GLY A 83 -24.63 -4.41 -7.62
CA GLY A 83 -25.20 -3.09 -7.92
C GLY A 83 -25.79 -2.40 -6.70
N VAL A 84 -25.18 -2.64 -5.53
CA VAL A 84 -25.50 -2.00 -4.25
C VAL A 84 -24.66 -0.72 -4.08
N LYS A 85 -25.25 0.33 -3.52
CA LYS A 85 -24.58 1.62 -3.22
C LYS A 85 -24.44 1.91 -1.72
N LYS A 86 -25.21 1.22 -0.88
CA LYS A 86 -25.15 1.33 0.57
C LYS A 86 -25.64 0.06 1.25
N ILE A 87 -24.99 -0.32 2.34
CA ILE A 87 -25.40 -1.42 3.22
C ILE A 87 -25.78 -0.92 4.61
N ALA A 88 -26.59 -1.70 5.31
CA ALA A 88 -26.90 -1.49 6.72
C ALA A 88 -27.11 -2.84 7.42
N ALA A 89 -26.59 -2.98 8.63
CA ALA A 89 -26.81 -4.14 9.48
C ALA A 89 -27.83 -3.82 10.59
N GLY A 90 -28.45 -4.85 11.16
CA GLY A 90 -29.23 -4.81 12.40
C GLY A 90 -28.76 -5.91 13.36
N GLU A 91 -29.66 -6.44 14.20
CA GLU A 91 -29.26 -7.44 15.21
C GLU A 91 -28.84 -8.80 14.59
N ARG A 92 -29.78 -9.46 13.90
CA ARG A 92 -29.59 -10.73 13.17
C ARG A 92 -30.17 -10.67 11.75
N ASN A 93 -30.12 -9.48 11.17
CA ASN A 93 -30.72 -9.12 9.89
C ASN A 93 -29.92 -8.00 9.24
N SER A 94 -30.06 -7.89 7.92
CA SER A 94 -29.09 -7.21 7.07
C SER A 94 -29.81 -6.61 5.87
N TYR A 95 -29.30 -5.49 5.35
CA TYR A 95 -29.96 -4.73 4.30
C TYR A 95 -28.97 -4.16 3.28
N ALA A 96 -29.49 -3.89 2.08
CA ALA A 96 -28.79 -3.19 1.00
C ALA A 96 -29.73 -2.23 0.26
N ILE A 97 -29.22 -1.07 -0.15
CA ILE A 97 -29.86 -0.17 -1.12
C ILE A 97 -29.19 -0.38 -2.47
N LYS A 98 -29.96 -0.76 -3.50
CA LYS A 98 -29.45 -0.86 -4.88
C LYS A 98 -29.40 0.50 -5.59
N ASN A 99 -28.66 0.56 -6.69
CA ASN A 99 -28.50 1.78 -7.49
C ASN A 99 -29.83 2.36 -7.99
N ASP A 100 -30.83 1.52 -8.25
CA ASP A 100 -32.21 1.90 -8.59
C ASP A 100 -33.04 2.47 -7.42
N GLY A 101 -32.46 2.59 -6.22
CA GLY A 101 -33.14 3.07 -5.02
C GLY A 101 -34.07 2.05 -4.36
N THR A 102 -34.06 0.78 -4.80
CA THR A 102 -34.78 -0.31 -4.11
C THR A 102 -34.02 -0.77 -2.87
N VAL A 103 -34.75 -1.09 -1.81
CA VAL A 103 -34.20 -1.67 -0.58
C VAL A 103 -34.42 -3.18 -0.57
N TRP A 104 -33.39 -3.91 -0.17
CA TRP A 104 -33.36 -5.35 -0.02
C TRP A 104 -32.99 -5.70 1.42
N ALA A 105 -33.57 -6.78 1.95
CA ALA A 105 -33.49 -7.18 3.35
C ALA A 105 -33.37 -8.71 3.48
N TRP A 106 -32.64 -9.21 4.47
CA TRP A 106 -32.56 -10.63 4.81
C TRP A 106 -32.18 -10.87 6.28
N GLY A 107 -32.25 -12.12 6.73
CA GLY A 107 -32.06 -12.55 8.11
C GLY A 107 -33.37 -12.70 8.90
N HIS A 108 -33.30 -12.39 10.20
CA HIS A 108 -34.40 -12.48 11.16
C HIS A 108 -35.56 -11.51 10.85
N ASN A 109 -36.82 -11.95 11.02
CA ASN A 109 -38.02 -11.19 10.63
C ASN A 109 -39.22 -11.33 11.60
N VAL A 110 -39.08 -11.89 12.81
CA VAL A 110 -40.26 -12.20 13.66
C VAL A 110 -41.09 -10.96 14.06
N ASN A 111 -40.48 -9.77 14.08
CA ASN A 111 -41.16 -8.48 14.34
C ASN A 111 -41.52 -7.73 13.05
N GLY A 112 -41.41 -8.37 11.87
CA GLY A 112 -41.64 -7.74 10.57
C GLY A 112 -40.53 -6.81 10.10
N GLN A 113 -39.34 -6.88 10.70
CA GLN A 113 -38.23 -5.96 10.45
C GLN A 113 -37.66 -6.01 9.02
N LEU A 114 -37.96 -7.04 8.22
CA LEU A 114 -37.56 -7.05 6.80
C LEU A 114 -38.52 -6.27 5.89
N GLY A 115 -39.68 -5.80 6.39
CA GLY A 115 -40.62 -4.96 5.63
C GLY A 115 -41.24 -5.63 4.39
N ASP A 116 -41.19 -6.96 4.32
CA ASP A 116 -41.65 -7.78 3.20
C ASP A 116 -43.14 -8.16 3.29
N GLY A 117 -43.87 -7.60 4.26
CA GLY A 117 -45.26 -7.92 4.57
C GLY A 117 -45.44 -9.18 5.43
N THR A 118 -44.36 -9.88 5.79
CA THR A 118 -44.41 -11.13 6.57
C THR A 118 -43.78 -10.99 7.96
N THR A 119 -43.73 -12.08 8.71
CA THR A 119 -42.89 -12.24 9.91
C THR A 119 -42.02 -13.48 9.79
N THR A 120 -41.50 -13.75 8.59
CA THR A 120 -40.79 -15.00 8.26
C THR A 120 -39.36 -14.70 7.85
N ASP A 121 -38.41 -15.34 8.53
CA ASP A 121 -36.97 -15.18 8.29
C ASP A 121 -36.59 -15.51 6.84
N ARG A 122 -35.55 -14.86 6.34
CA ARG A 122 -35.12 -14.93 4.93
C ARG A 122 -33.63 -15.21 4.84
N THR A 123 -33.25 -16.42 4.45
CA THR A 123 -31.84 -16.78 4.20
C THR A 123 -31.30 -16.25 2.87
N LEU A 124 -32.16 -15.66 2.04
CA LEU A 124 -31.83 -15.00 0.78
C LEU A 124 -32.47 -13.59 0.76
N PRO A 125 -31.83 -12.60 0.13
CA PRO A 125 -32.38 -11.25 -0.04
C PRO A 125 -33.80 -11.22 -0.61
N VAL A 126 -34.69 -10.49 0.07
CA VAL A 126 -36.03 -10.13 -0.42
C VAL A 126 -36.13 -8.61 -0.55
N GLN A 127 -36.88 -8.12 -1.54
CA GLN A 127 -37.12 -6.69 -1.70
C GLN A 127 -38.13 -6.19 -0.65
N VAL A 128 -37.85 -5.07 -0.01
CA VAL A 128 -38.77 -4.39 0.92
C VAL A 128 -39.99 -3.88 0.15
N THR A 129 -41.18 -4.10 0.68
CA THR A 129 -42.42 -3.77 -0.04
C THR A 129 -42.85 -2.32 0.16
N GLY A 130 -43.39 -1.68 -0.88
CA GLY A 130 -44.05 -0.37 -0.76
C GLY A 130 -43.12 0.85 -0.61
N ILE A 131 -41.80 0.71 -0.70
CA ILE A 131 -40.82 1.81 -0.63
C ILE A 131 -39.87 1.80 -1.84
N SER A 132 -39.46 2.98 -2.27
CA SER A 132 -38.56 3.25 -3.40
C SER A 132 -37.77 4.54 -3.16
N ASP A 133 -36.82 4.85 -4.05
CA ASP A 133 -36.09 6.13 -4.05
C ASP A 133 -35.30 6.40 -2.76
N VAL A 134 -34.82 5.34 -2.10
CA VAL A 134 -34.15 5.41 -0.81
C VAL A 134 -32.70 5.88 -0.98
N THR A 135 -32.30 6.81 -0.10
CA THR A 135 -30.97 7.44 -0.06
C THR A 135 -30.19 7.05 1.20
N ASP A 136 -30.88 6.81 2.32
CA ASP A 136 -30.26 6.33 3.55
C ASP A 136 -31.12 5.26 4.25
N LEU A 137 -30.48 4.38 5.03
CA LEU A 137 -31.10 3.23 5.67
C LEU A 137 -30.32 2.82 6.93
N SER A 138 -31.02 2.50 8.02
CA SER A 138 -30.44 2.00 9.26
C SER A 138 -31.25 0.83 9.83
N GLY A 139 -30.56 -0.23 10.24
CA GLY A 139 -31.14 -1.39 10.90
C GLY A 139 -31.01 -1.28 12.42
N GLY A 140 -32.14 -1.22 13.12
CA GLY A 140 -32.19 -1.11 14.57
C GLY A 140 -31.81 -2.42 15.26
N VAL A 141 -31.03 -2.30 16.33
CA VAL A 141 -30.60 -3.45 17.15
C VAL A 141 -31.70 -3.99 18.07
N GLY A 142 -32.89 -3.40 18.08
CA GLY A 142 -34.10 -3.98 18.69
C GLY A 142 -35.22 -4.33 17.69
N TYR A 143 -34.84 -4.79 16.49
CA TYR A 143 -35.76 -5.29 15.45
C TYR A 143 -36.73 -4.24 14.85
N HIS A 144 -36.25 -3.02 14.63
CA HIS A 144 -36.91 -2.03 13.76
C HIS A 144 -35.95 -1.58 12.65
N ALA A 145 -36.42 -0.84 11.67
CA ALA A 145 -35.61 -0.25 10.61
C ALA A 145 -36.13 1.14 10.22
N LEU A 146 -35.23 2.00 9.75
CA LEU A 146 -35.49 3.38 9.34
C LEU A 146 -34.90 3.61 7.95
N ALA A 147 -35.61 4.33 7.08
CA ALA A 147 -35.17 4.72 5.75
C ALA A 147 -35.46 6.19 5.46
N VAL A 148 -34.54 6.87 4.78
CA VAL A 148 -34.74 8.22 4.20
C VAL A 148 -34.95 8.08 2.70
N LYS A 149 -36.01 8.70 2.19
CA LYS A 149 -36.25 8.85 0.74
C LYS A 149 -35.62 10.13 0.20
N SER A 150 -35.38 10.17 -1.11
CA SER A 150 -34.88 11.35 -1.84
C SER A 150 -35.76 12.62 -1.74
N ASP A 151 -37.01 12.48 -1.30
CA ASP A 151 -37.93 13.58 -0.97
C ASP A 151 -37.76 14.12 0.47
N GLY A 152 -36.80 13.60 1.23
CA GLY A 152 -36.51 13.97 2.61
C GLY A 152 -37.53 13.45 3.64
N THR A 153 -38.43 12.53 3.27
CA THR A 153 -39.33 11.84 4.22
C THR A 153 -38.65 10.62 4.85
N VAL A 154 -38.96 10.38 6.13
CA VAL A 154 -38.50 9.21 6.87
C VAL A 154 -39.61 8.16 6.92
N TRP A 155 -39.23 6.90 6.73
CA TRP A 155 -40.10 5.73 6.80
C TRP A 155 -39.53 4.70 7.76
N ALA A 156 -40.39 3.96 8.47
CA ALA A 156 -39.99 3.02 9.49
C ALA A 156 -40.83 1.72 9.43
N TRP A 157 -40.27 0.59 9.86
CA TRP A 157 -41.00 -0.67 10.03
C TRP A 157 -40.32 -1.60 11.04
N GLY A 158 -40.99 -2.70 11.38
CA GLY A 158 -40.59 -3.65 12.43
C GLY A 158 -41.33 -3.43 13.75
N LYS A 159 -40.62 -3.66 14.85
CA LYS A 159 -41.09 -3.51 16.23
C LYS A 159 -41.46 -2.05 16.58
N ASN A 160 -42.41 -1.85 17.50
CA ASN A 160 -42.91 -0.51 17.87
C ASN A 160 -43.42 -0.41 19.33
N ASP A 161 -42.96 -1.25 20.26
CA ASP A 161 -43.52 -1.30 21.63
C ASP A 161 -43.30 0.00 22.44
N SER A 162 -42.24 0.74 22.12
CA SER A 162 -41.81 1.99 22.73
C SER A 162 -42.16 3.22 21.88
N GLY A 163 -42.78 3.02 20.70
CA GLY A 163 -43.02 4.07 19.71
C GLY A 163 -41.86 4.27 18.71
N GLU A 164 -40.97 3.27 18.57
CA GLU A 164 -39.80 3.26 17.67
C GLU A 164 -40.10 3.66 16.22
N LEU A 165 -41.32 3.45 15.73
CA LEU A 165 -41.67 3.79 14.34
C LEU A 165 -42.13 5.23 14.15
N GLY A 166 -42.31 6.00 15.23
CA GLY A 166 -42.63 7.43 15.18
C GLY A 166 -43.93 7.78 14.44
N ASP A 167 -44.85 6.81 14.25
CA ASP A 167 -46.08 6.94 13.48
C ASP A 167 -47.29 7.41 14.33
N GLY A 168 -47.04 7.86 15.56
CA GLY A 168 -48.07 8.19 16.55
C GLY A 168 -48.68 6.97 17.24
N THR A 169 -48.20 5.75 16.97
CA THR A 169 -48.69 4.51 17.58
C THR A 169 -47.57 3.72 18.26
N THR A 170 -47.95 2.72 19.06
CA THR A 170 -47.03 1.70 19.61
C THR A 170 -47.38 0.30 19.06
N ALA A 171 -47.65 0.22 17.75
CA ALA A 171 -48.07 -1.01 17.07
C ALA A 171 -47.07 -1.42 15.99
N GLN A 172 -46.58 -2.67 16.05
CA GLN A 172 -45.67 -3.27 15.07
C GLN A 172 -46.18 -3.13 13.62
N LYS A 173 -45.27 -2.94 12.65
CA LYS A 173 -45.61 -2.86 11.21
C LYS A 173 -44.69 -3.78 10.41
N ASN A 174 -45.26 -4.69 9.64
CA ASN A 174 -44.49 -5.60 8.77
C ASN A 174 -44.22 -5.01 7.37
N VAL A 175 -44.56 -3.74 7.16
CA VAL A 175 -44.35 -2.95 5.94
C VAL A 175 -43.98 -1.52 6.35
N PRO A 176 -43.24 -0.77 5.52
CA PRO A 176 -42.93 0.65 5.76
C PRO A 176 -44.17 1.51 6.05
N VAL A 177 -44.10 2.28 7.14
CA VAL A 177 -45.01 3.40 7.46
C VAL A 177 -44.21 4.70 7.48
N GLN A 178 -44.81 5.82 7.05
CA GLN A 178 -44.17 7.13 7.11
C GLN A 178 -44.13 7.65 8.55
N VAL A 179 -42.96 8.13 8.99
CA VAL A 179 -42.77 8.73 10.32
C VAL A 179 -43.49 10.09 10.39
N GLN A 180 -44.18 10.37 11.49
CA GLN A 180 -45.03 11.56 11.59
C GLN A 180 -44.21 12.86 11.73
N GLY A 181 -44.44 13.81 10.83
CA GLY A 181 -43.99 15.20 10.97
C GLY A 181 -42.55 15.50 10.52
N LEU A 182 -41.74 14.49 10.20
CA LEU A 182 -40.38 14.70 9.67
C LEU A 182 -40.38 14.96 8.16
N THR A 183 -39.61 15.98 7.77
CA THR A 183 -39.31 16.37 6.39
C THR A 183 -37.90 16.96 6.33
N ASN A 184 -37.27 16.92 5.15
CA ASN A 184 -35.87 17.34 4.94
C ASN A 184 -34.86 16.54 5.79
N ALA A 185 -35.17 15.27 6.08
CA ALA A 185 -34.19 14.34 6.64
C ALA A 185 -33.11 14.00 5.61
N VAL A 186 -31.88 13.80 6.06
CA VAL A 186 -30.72 13.41 5.23
C VAL A 186 -30.04 12.14 5.71
N ALA A 187 -30.15 11.80 7.00
CA ALA A 187 -29.68 10.54 7.56
C ALA A 187 -30.57 10.06 8.72
N VAL A 188 -30.52 8.76 9.01
CA VAL A 188 -31.20 8.09 10.14
C VAL A 188 -30.26 7.16 10.89
N SER A 189 -30.52 6.96 12.18
CA SER A 189 -29.84 5.92 12.97
C SER A 189 -30.83 5.25 13.92
N ALA A 190 -30.91 3.93 13.85
CA ALA A 190 -31.85 3.11 14.61
C ALA A 190 -31.11 2.45 15.78
N GLY A 191 -31.47 2.81 17.01
CA GLY A 191 -30.90 2.21 18.22
C GLY A 191 -31.56 0.87 18.58
N GLY A 192 -31.50 0.50 19.86
CA GLY A 192 -32.25 -0.63 20.38
C GLY A 192 -33.75 -0.34 20.40
N TYR A 193 -34.16 0.63 21.20
CA TYR A 193 -35.56 0.92 21.52
C TYR A 193 -35.96 2.36 21.17
N HIS A 194 -35.10 3.06 20.42
CA HIS A 194 -35.23 4.45 20.05
C HIS A 194 -34.63 4.69 18.66
N SER A 195 -34.90 5.86 18.11
CA SER A 195 -34.59 6.21 16.72
C SER A 195 -34.14 7.66 16.61
N LEU A 196 -33.20 7.92 15.69
CA LEU A 196 -32.69 9.24 15.35
C LEU A 196 -32.92 9.57 13.88
N ALA A 197 -33.14 10.86 13.59
CA ALA A 197 -33.02 11.44 12.26
C ALA A 197 -32.20 12.74 12.30
N LEU A 198 -31.32 12.92 11.33
CA LEU A 198 -30.62 14.16 11.06
C LEU A 198 -31.30 14.87 9.89
N LYS A 199 -31.58 16.17 10.04
CA LYS A 199 -32.14 17.02 8.99
C LYS A 199 -31.07 17.87 8.30
N SER A 200 -31.35 18.31 7.09
CA SER A 200 -30.46 19.15 6.26
C SER A 200 -30.15 20.54 6.83
N ASP A 201 -30.75 20.91 7.95
CA ASP A 201 -30.47 22.13 8.73
C ASP A 201 -29.61 21.86 9.97
N GLY A 202 -28.95 20.71 10.04
CA GLY A 202 -28.05 20.32 11.14
C GLY A 202 -28.77 19.99 12.44
N THR A 203 -30.11 19.88 12.45
CA THR A 203 -30.90 19.53 13.63
C THR A 203 -31.14 18.03 13.74
N VAL A 204 -30.96 17.49 14.95
CA VAL A 204 -31.23 16.07 15.27
C VAL A 204 -32.58 15.94 15.95
N TRP A 205 -33.33 14.90 15.57
CA TRP A 205 -34.64 14.54 16.08
C TRP A 205 -34.63 13.10 16.57
N ALA A 206 -35.28 12.82 17.70
CA ALA A 206 -35.28 11.52 18.35
C ALA A 206 -36.69 11.11 18.81
N TRP A 207 -36.94 9.80 18.90
CA TRP A 207 -38.20 9.21 19.37
C TRP A 207 -38.03 7.75 19.83
N GLY A 208 -39.09 7.16 20.38
CA GLY A 208 -39.09 5.82 20.99
C GLY A 208 -38.95 5.84 22.52
N TYR A 209 -38.22 4.87 23.08
CA TYR A 209 -37.92 4.75 24.50
C TYR A 209 -37.11 5.95 25.02
N ASN A 210 -37.39 6.40 26.25
CA ASN A 210 -36.72 7.55 26.85
C ASN A 210 -36.73 7.50 28.41
N ILE A 211 -36.44 6.35 29.03
CA ILE A 211 -36.48 6.24 30.51
C ILE A 211 -35.26 6.90 31.16
N ASP A 212 -34.08 6.81 30.54
CA ASP A 212 -32.82 7.28 31.10
C ASP A 212 -32.27 8.54 30.39
N GLY A 213 -32.81 8.87 29.22
CA GLY A 213 -32.57 10.15 28.53
C GLY A 213 -32.26 10.04 27.03
N GLU A 214 -32.55 8.90 26.43
CA GLU A 214 -32.22 8.48 25.06
C GLU A 214 -32.71 9.45 23.97
N VAL A 215 -33.79 10.20 24.22
CA VAL A 215 -34.34 11.21 23.29
C VAL A 215 -33.68 12.59 23.45
N GLY A 216 -32.82 12.80 24.45
CA GLY A 216 -31.91 13.95 24.54
C GLY A 216 -32.58 15.33 24.70
N ASN A 217 -33.87 15.37 25.03
CA ASN A 217 -34.68 16.60 25.13
C ASN A 217 -34.86 17.13 26.57
N GLY A 218 -34.12 16.58 27.53
CA GLY A 218 -34.23 16.89 28.96
C GLY A 218 -35.37 16.20 29.71
N THR A 219 -36.27 15.50 29.01
CA THR A 219 -37.39 14.75 29.63
C THR A 219 -37.03 13.27 29.81
N THR A 220 -37.83 12.56 30.62
CA THR A 220 -37.83 11.09 30.65
C THR A 220 -39.25 10.57 30.64
N SER A 221 -39.55 9.58 29.79
CA SER A 221 -40.87 8.99 29.53
C SER A 221 -40.70 7.60 28.89
N ALA A 222 -41.57 6.65 29.22
CA ALA A 222 -41.41 5.26 28.76
C ALA A 222 -41.54 5.07 27.24
N ALA A 223 -42.29 5.93 26.56
CA ALA A 223 -42.50 5.90 25.12
C ALA A 223 -42.73 7.32 24.58
N VAL A 224 -42.12 7.63 23.44
CA VAL A 224 -42.24 8.90 22.71
C VAL A 224 -42.56 8.56 21.26
N ALA A 225 -43.83 8.32 20.94
CA ALA A 225 -44.26 7.75 19.66
C ALA A 225 -44.30 8.74 18.47
N VAL A 226 -43.72 9.94 18.60
CA VAL A 226 -43.62 10.97 17.56
C VAL A 226 -42.27 11.69 17.71
N PRO A 227 -41.54 11.96 16.61
CA PRO A 227 -40.29 12.73 16.62
C PRO A 227 -40.34 14.04 17.41
N VAL A 228 -39.32 14.25 18.25
CA VAL A 228 -39.06 15.53 18.94
C VAL A 228 -37.60 15.94 18.76
N GLN A 229 -37.33 17.24 18.70
CA GLN A 229 -35.97 17.76 18.52
C GLN A 229 -35.10 17.51 19.76
N VAL A 230 -33.85 17.09 19.54
CA VAL A 230 -32.83 16.94 20.59
C VAL A 230 -32.38 18.33 21.06
N SER A 231 -32.26 18.52 22.37
CA SER A 231 -31.98 19.85 22.93
C SER A 231 -30.52 20.28 22.75
N GLY A 232 -30.30 21.45 22.15
CA GLY A 232 -28.99 22.11 22.12
C GLY A 232 -28.04 21.69 20.99
N LEU A 233 -28.47 20.83 20.06
CA LEU A 233 -27.67 20.49 18.88
C LEU A 233 -28.03 21.34 17.66
N THR A 234 -26.99 21.85 17.03
CA THR A 234 -26.95 22.51 15.71
C THR A 234 -25.71 22.01 14.97
N ASP A 235 -25.64 22.24 13.67
CA ASP A 235 -24.43 22.05 12.85
C ASP A 235 -23.90 20.60 12.84
N ILE A 236 -24.81 19.63 13.06
CA ILE A 236 -24.53 18.19 13.03
C ILE A 236 -24.43 17.69 11.59
N ILE A 237 -23.40 16.89 11.31
CA ILE A 237 -23.13 16.27 10.01
C ILE A 237 -23.31 14.75 10.01
N ALA A 238 -23.20 14.09 11.16
CA ALA A 238 -23.46 12.65 11.30
C ALA A 238 -24.07 12.29 12.66
N ILE A 239 -24.78 11.17 12.72
CA ILE A 239 -25.43 10.61 13.92
C ILE A 239 -25.20 9.11 14.00
N SER A 240 -25.09 8.56 15.21
CA SER A 240 -24.99 7.12 15.45
C SER A 240 -25.66 6.74 16.77
N ALA A 241 -26.58 5.78 16.75
CA ALA A 241 -27.27 5.26 17.92
C ALA A 241 -26.75 3.85 18.26
N GLY A 242 -26.36 3.63 19.51
CA GLY A 242 -26.08 2.30 20.06
C GLY A 242 -27.36 1.62 20.56
N ASN A 243 -27.24 0.62 21.45
CA ASN A 243 -28.43 0.01 22.06
C ASN A 243 -29.32 1.03 22.78
N TYR A 244 -28.70 1.98 23.48
CA TYR A 244 -29.39 2.98 24.32
C TYR A 244 -28.74 4.37 24.29
N HIS A 245 -27.42 4.47 24.07
CA HIS A 245 -26.74 5.76 23.96
C HIS A 245 -26.69 6.26 22.51
N ASN A 246 -26.31 7.53 22.36
CA ASN A 246 -26.26 8.22 21.08
C ASN A 246 -24.97 9.03 20.96
N LEU A 247 -24.49 9.17 19.73
CA LEU A 247 -23.40 10.05 19.32
C LEU A 247 -23.90 10.94 18.17
N ALA A 248 -23.44 12.20 18.15
CA ALA A 248 -23.61 13.13 17.05
C ALA A 248 -22.32 13.90 16.79
N LEU A 249 -21.93 14.02 15.53
CA LEU A 249 -20.70 14.70 15.09
C LEU A 249 -21.06 16.07 14.49
N LYS A 250 -20.41 17.12 14.97
CA LYS A 250 -20.52 18.48 14.40
C LYS A 250 -19.55 18.71 13.25
N SER A 251 -19.86 19.70 12.41
CA SER A 251 -18.96 20.21 11.36
C SER A 251 -17.66 20.83 11.88
N ASP A 252 -17.55 21.10 13.19
CA ASP A 252 -16.31 21.54 13.85
C ASP A 252 -15.40 20.38 14.31
N GLY A 253 -15.79 19.12 14.04
CA GLY A 253 -15.04 17.93 14.44
C GLY A 253 -15.21 17.54 15.91
N THR A 254 -16.14 18.15 16.66
CA THR A 254 -16.48 17.73 18.04
C THR A 254 -17.61 16.70 18.07
N VAL A 255 -17.52 15.74 18.99
CA VAL A 255 -18.52 14.70 19.21
C VAL A 255 -19.36 15.04 20.45
N TRP A 256 -20.67 14.79 20.36
CA TRP A 256 -21.66 15.03 21.41
C TRP A 256 -22.45 13.75 21.68
N ALA A 257 -22.71 13.43 22.95
CA ALA A 257 -23.29 12.15 23.37
C ALA A 257 -24.42 12.31 24.40
N TRP A 258 -25.40 11.38 24.41
CA TRP A 258 -26.47 11.34 25.43
C TRP A 258 -27.12 9.95 25.57
N GLY A 259 -27.92 9.77 26.63
CA GLY A 259 -28.51 8.49 27.04
C GLY A 259 -27.82 7.87 28.27
N PRO A 260 -27.94 6.55 28.49
CA PRO A 260 -27.23 5.82 29.53
C PRO A 260 -25.70 5.89 29.39
N ASN A 261 -25.00 5.89 30.54
CA ASN A 261 -23.55 6.06 30.61
C ASN A 261 -22.88 5.10 31.63
N ALA A 262 -23.54 3.99 31.99
CA ALA A 262 -23.12 3.12 33.09
C ALA A 262 -21.70 2.51 32.93
N PHE A 263 -21.16 2.50 31.70
CA PHE A 263 -19.83 2.00 31.37
C PHE A 263 -18.90 3.07 30.78
N GLY A 264 -19.30 4.35 30.82
CA GLY A 264 -18.52 5.45 30.24
C GLY A 264 -18.74 5.69 28.75
N GLN A 265 -19.75 5.06 28.13
CA GLN A 265 -19.99 5.10 26.68
C GLN A 265 -20.28 6.50 26.10
N LEU A 266 -20.55 7.51 26.94
CA LEU A 266 -20.68 8.90 26.51
C LEU A 266 -19.33 9.65 26.44
N GLY A 267 -18.24 9.08 26.96
CA GLY A 267 -16.89 9.64 26.85
C GLY A 267 -16.70 10.98 27.58
N ASP A 268 -17.46 11.22 28.65
CA ASP A 268 -17.57 12.52 29.33
C ASP A 268 -16.85 12.58 30.69
N GLY A 269 -15.94 11.65 30.97
CA GLY A 269 -15.26 11.51 32.25
C GLY A 269 -16.14 10.95 33.38
N THR A 270 -17.38 10.54 33.09
CA THR A 270 -18.34 10.08 34.11
C THR A 270 -19.03 8.78 33.75
N SER A 271 -19.66 8.16 34.75
CA SER A 271 -20.63 7.07 34.59
C SER A 271 -22.10 7.54 34.61
N THR A 272 -22.33 8.87 34.48
CA THR A 272 -23.65 9.48 34.71
C THR A 272 -24.46 9.61 33.42
N ALA A 273 -25.67 9.06 33.38
CA ALA A 273 -26.58 9.17 32.25
C ALA A 273 -26.96 10.63 31.97
N ARG A 274 -27.06 11.01 30.69
CA ARG A 274 -27.27 12.39 30.24
C ARG A 274 -28.59 12.51 29.48
N LYS A 275 -29.53 13.31 30.03
CA LYS A 275 -30.86 13.58 29.44
C LYS A 275 -30.86 14.64 28.35
N THR A 276 -29.72 15.30 28.17
CA THR A 276 -29.40 16.25 27.10
C THR A 276 -27.97 15.98 26.66
N PRO A 277 -27.61 16.24 25.39
CA PRO A 277 -26.25 16.16 24.89
C PRO A 277 -25.20 16.78 25.82
N VAL A 278 -24.12 16.03 26.05
CA VAL A 278 -22.85 16.49 26.60
C VAL A 278 -21.79 16.37 25.51
N GLN A 279 -20.76 17.20 25.54
CA GLN A 279 -19.60 17.02 24.64
C GLN A 279 -18.72 15.88 25.16
N VAL A 280 -18.17 15.09 24.25
CA VAL A 280 -17.14 14.09 24.55
C VAL A 280 -15.84 14.81 24.98
N ALA A 281 -15.15 14.31 25.99
CA ALA A 281 -13.92 14.89 26.52
C ALA A 281 -12.76 14.77 25.52
N ASP A 282 -11.94 15.83 25.45
CA ASP A 282 -10.60 15.92 24.83
C ASP A 282 -10.41 15.32 23.42
N LEU A 283 -11.51 15.21 22.65
CA LEU A 283 -11.55 14.64 21.31
C LEU A 283 -11.95 15.67 20.26
N HIS A 284 -11.10 15.82 19.23
CA HIS A 284 -11.19 16.85 18.19
C HIS A 284 -10.82 16.29 16.81
N GLY A 285 -11.20 16.99 15.74
CA GLY A 285 -10.84 16.60 14.36
C GLY A 285 -11.53 15.31 13.88
N VAL A 286 -12.65 14.91 14.50
CA VAL A 286 -13.37 13.69 14.17
C VAL A 286 -14.07 13.82 12.81
N THR A 287 -13.96 12.78 11.98
CA THR A 287 -14.57 12.67 10.65
C THR A 287 -15.68 11.62 10.60
N GLN A 288 -15.60 10.56 11.42
CA GLN A 288 -16.64 9.53 11.54
C GLN A 288 -16.84 9.08 12.99
N ILE A 289 -18.04 8.60 13.30
CA ILE A 289 -18.46 8.09 14.61
C ILE A 289 -19.22 6.77 14.44
N SER A 290 -19.05 5.84 15.37
CA SER A 290 -19.81 4.58 15.41
C SER A 290 -20.15 4.21 16.85
N ALA A 291 -21.44 4.20 17.19
CA ALA A 291 -21.95 3.76 18.49
C ALA A 291 -22.25 2.26 18.44
N GLY A 292 -21.49 1.48 19.22
CA GLY A 292 -21.70 0.05 19.37
C GLY A 292 -22.78 -0.29 20.40
N GLY A 293 -22.81 -1.53 20.85
CA GLY A 293 -23.81 -2.01 21.81
C GLY A 293 -23.78 -1.24 23.13
N THR A 294 -22.60 -1.03 23.69
CA THR A 294 -22.36 -0.21 24.91
C THR A 294 -20.96 0.41 24.92
N HIS A 295 -20.37 0.57 23.74
CA HIS A 295 -19.10 1.24 23.48
C HIS A 295 -19.26 2.20 22.30
N SER A 296 -18.21 2.97 22.03
CA SER A 296 -18.21 4.06 21.06
C SER A 296 -16.85 4.11 20.38
N LEU A 297 -16.84 4.37 19.07
CA LEU A 297 -15.66 4.61 18.26
C LEU A 297 -15.74 5.97 17.56
N ALA A 298 -14.58 6.58 17.34
CA ALA A 298 -14.39 7.71 16.43
C ALA A 298 -13.17 7.49 15.52
N LEU A 299 -13.21 8.09 14.35
CA LEU A 299 -12.10 8.22 13.41
C LEU A 299 -11.77 9.70 13.25
N THR A 300 -10.51 10.09 13.43
CA THR A 300 -10.02 11.46 13.25
C THR A 300 -9.42 11.69 11.87
N SER A 301 -9.25 12.96 11.48
CA SER A 301 -8.78 13.37 10.15
C SER A 301 -7.34 12.97 9.82
N ASP A 302 -6.57 12.51 10.81
CA ASP A 302 -5.23 11.93 10.67
C ASP A 302 -5.25 10.41 10.41
N GLY A 303 -6.43 9.79 10.38
CA GLY A 303 -6.59 8.35 10.19
C GLY A 303 -6.37 7.51 11.45
N THR A 304 -6.37 8.12 12.65
CA THR A 304 -6.29 7.39 13.93
C THR A 304 -7.68 7.06 14.49
N VAL A 305 -7.76 5.94 15.22
CA VAL A 305 -9.03 5.41 15.77
C VAL A 305 -9.04 5.58 17.28
N TRP A 306 -10.17 6.04 17.82
CA TRP A 306 -10.38 6.30 19.24
C TRP A 306 -11.58 5.50 19.74
N GLY A 307 -11.48 4.92 20.94
CA GLY A 307 -12.52 4.06 21.52
C GLY A 307 -12.81 4.36 23.00
N TRP A 308 -14.08 4.22 23.42
CA TRP A 308 -14.48 4.36 24.82
C TRP A 308 -15.79 3.59 25.15
N GLY A 309 -16.09 3.45 26.45
CA GLY A 309 -17.23 2.69 26.97
C GLY A 309 -16.87 1.29 27.48
N LEU A 310 -17.80 0.34 27.33
CA LEU A 310 -17.62 -1.05 27.75
C LEU A 310 -16.49 -1.74 26.97
N ASN A 311 -15.62 -2.46 27.67
CA ASN A 311 -14.48 -3.17 27.08
C ASN A 311 -14.33 -4.62 27.58
N ASN A 312 -15.36 -5.19 28.20
CA ASN A 312 -15.24 -6.49 28.87
C ASN A 312 -15.03 -7.67 27.89
N TYR A 313 -15.27 -7.45 26.60
CA TYR A 313 -14.93 -8.36 25.49
C TYR A 313 -13.89 -7.75 24.54
N HIS A 314 -12.96 -6.94 25.04
CA HIS A 314 -11.91 -6.28 24.24
C HIS A 314 -12.42 -5.36 23.10
N GLN A 315 -13.64 -4.86 23.23
CA GLN A 315 -14.32 -4.00 22.24
C GLN A 315 -13.53 -2.76 21.81
N LEU A 316 -12.63 -2.28 22.67
CA LEU A 316 -11.81 -1.09 22.43
C LEU A 316 -10.44 -1.41 21.83
N GLY A 317 -10.02 -2.68 21.74
CA GLY A 317 -8.78 -3.07 21.05
C GLY A 317 -7.49 -2.54 21.70
N ASP A 318 -7.57 -2.10 22.95
CA ASP A 318 -6.49 -1.46 23.71
C ASP A 318 -5.54 -2.45 24.41
N GLY A 319 -5.67 -3.75 24.13
CA GLY A 319 -4.96 -4.82 24.83
C GLY A 319 -5.49 -5.09 26.25
N THR A 320 -6.60 -4.47 26.67
CA THR A 320 -7.16 -4.62 28.03
C THR A 320 -8.62 -5.10 28.01
N THR A 321 -9.21 -5.30 29.19
CA THR A 321 -10.66 -5.45 29.39
C THR A 321 -11.26 -4.27 30.15
N THR A 322 -10.53 -3.15 30.24
CA THR A 322 -10.85 -2.00 31.09
C THR A 322 -11.78 -1.04 30.36
N ASN A 323 -12.94 -0.75 30.94
CA ASN A 323 -13.84 0.28 30.43
C ASN A 323 -13.18 1.65 30.48
N ARG A 324 -13.26 2.44 29.41
CA ARG A 324 -12.73 3.81 29.35
C ARG A 324 -13.88 4.81 29.41
N TYR A 325 -13.77 5.81 30.29
CA TYR A 325 -14.81 6.83 30.52
C TYR A 325 -14.58 8.11 29.70
N GLU A 326 -13.45 8.16 28.99
CA GLU A 326 -12.96 9.21 28.11
C GLU A 326 -12.37 8.49 26.87
N PRO A 327 -12.29 9.13 25.69
CA PRO A 327 -11.72 8.52 24.49
C PRO A 327 -10.25 8.12 24.64
N GLU A 328 -9.91 6.90 24.21
CA GLU A 328 -8.52 6.42 24.18
C GLU A 328 -8.13 6.00 22.77
N GLN A 329 -6.95 6.41 22.32
CA GLN A 329 -6.44 6.11 20.98
C GLN A 329 -5.98 4.65 20.88
N LEU A 330 -6.41 3.95 19.83
CA LEU A 330 -5.95 2.61 19.52
C LEU A 330 -4.57 2.69 18.85
N ALA A 331 -3.59 2.01 19.44
CA ALA A 331 -2.28 1.81 18.82
C ALA A 331 -2.32 0.70 17.77
N GLY A 332 -1.37 0.73 16.82
CA GLY A 332 -1.19 -0.34 15.82
C GLY A 332 -2.07 -0.24 14.57
N LEU A 333 -2.90 0.79 14.45
CA LEU A 333 -3.63 1.14 13.22
C LEU A 333 -3.14 2.47 12.64
N SER A 334 -3.09 2.57 11.32
CA SER A 334 -2.78 3.80 10.58
C SER A 334 -3.48 3.81 9.22
N GLY A 335 -3.70 4.99 8.64
CA GLY A 335 -4.33 5.13 7.33
C GLY A 335 -5.77 4.61 7.26
N ILE A 336 -6.52 4.70 8.37
CA ILE A 336 -7.91 4.24 8.47
C ILE A 336 -8.86 5.22 7.76
N THR A 337 -9.78 4.67 6.98
CA THR A 337 -10.76 5.39 6.16
C THR A 337 -12.22 5.13 6.57
N ALA A 338 -12.48 4.08 7.35
CA ALA A 338 -13.80 3.82 7.95
C ALA A 338 -13.72 3.04 9.26
N VAL A 339 -14.71 3.21 10.15
CA VAL A 339 -14.87 2.47 11.41
C VAL A 339 -16.30 2.00 11.64
N ALA A 340 -16.47 0.83 12.25
CA ALA A 340 -17.76 0.25 12.58
C ALA A 340 -17.73 -0.46 13.95
N ALA A 341 -18.73 -0.18 14.81
CA ALA A 341 -18.88 -0.79 16.12
C ALA A 341 -20.11 -1.71 16.16
N GLY A 342 -19.92 -2.99 16.47
CA GLY A 342 -21.00 -3.95 16.73
C GLY A 342 -21.43 -3.92 18.20
N ALA A 343 -22.04 -5.00 18.70
CA ALA A 343 -22.42 -5.04 20.12
C ALA A 343 -21.23 -5.25 21.06
N PHE A 344 -20.38 -6.21 20.69
CA PHE A 344 -19.24 -6.67 21.49
C PHE A 344 -17.94 -6.76 20.67
N HIS A 345 -17.97 -6.31 19.42
CA HIS A 345 -16.83 -6.25 18.51
C HIS A 345 -16.77 -4.90 17.80
N SER A 346 -15.66 -4.68 17.11
CA SER A 346 -15.33 -3.47 16.38
C SER A 346 -14.58 -3.82 15.11
N SER A 347 -14.60 -2.93 14.12
CA SER A 347 -13.84 -3.08 12.88
C SER A 347 -13.43 -1.73 12.29
N ALA A 348 -12.36 -1.74 11.51
CA ALA A 348 -11.88 -0.59 10.74
C ALA A 348 -11.44 -1.02 9.34
N MET A 349 -11.43 -0.08 8.40
CA MET A 349 -10.93 -0.30 7.04
C MET A 349 -9.80 0.69 6.73
N THR A 350 -8.72 0.23 6.12
CA THR A 350 -7.58 1.04 5.66
C THR A 350 -7.79 1.60 4.24
N LYS A 351 -6.94 2.54 3.82
CA LYS A 351 -6.93 3.16 2.48
C LYS A 351 -6.57 2.24 1.29
N ASP A 352 -6.31 0.97 1.55
CA ASP A 352 -6.06 -0.11 0.58
C ASP A 352 -7.13 -1.24 0.68
N GLY A 353 -8.23 -0.95 1.39
CA GLY A 353 -9.41 -1.81 1.49
C GLY A 353 -9.28 -2.97 2.46
N LEU A 354 -8.15 -3.14 3.17
CA LEU A 354 -8.01 -4.20 4.16
C LEU A 354 -8.89 -3.89 5.39
N VAL A 355 -9.57 -4.92 5.91
CA VAL A 355 -10.41 -4.81 7.10
C VAL A 355 -9.68 -5.36 8.31
N TRP A 356 -9.68 -4.59 9.40
CA TRP A 356 -9.20 -4.99 10.71
C TRP A 356 -10.39 -5.19 11.65
N GLY A 357 -10.35 -6.21 12.50
CA GLY A 357 -11.38 -6.50 13.50
C GLY A 357 -10.79 -6.67 14.89
N TRP A 358 -11.56 -6.35 15.94
CA TRP A 358 -11.21 -6.66 17.32
C TRP A 358 -12.42 -6.79 18.24
N GLY A 359 -12.19 -7.33 19.43
CA GLY A 359 -13.23 -7.65 20.40
C GLY A 359 -13.75 -9.09 20.26
N TYR A 360 -15.02 -9.29 20.62
CA TYR A 360 -15.68 -10.60 20.66
C TYR A 360 -15.73 -11.29 19.28
N ASN A 361 -15.53 -12.62 19.25
CA ASN A 361 -15.45 -13.39 18.00
C ASN A 361 -16.10 -14.80 18.04
N ASP A 362 -16.83 -15.19 19.09
CA ASP A 362 -17.52 -16.50 19.17
C ASP A 362 -18.48 -16.79 17.99
N TYR A 363 -18.97 -15.75 17.30
CA TYR A 363 -19.81 -15.88 16.11
C TYR A 363 -19.03 -15.70 14.79
N GLY A 364 -17.72 -15.46 14.83
CA GLY A 364 -16.85 -15.28 13.67
C GLY A 364 -16.86 -13.86 13.10
N GLN A 365 -17.42 -12.90 13.83
CA GLN A 365 -17.71 -11.54 13.37
C GLN A 365 -16.47 -10.67 13.09
N LEU A 366 -15.26 -11.14 13.43
CA LEU A 366 -14.00 -10.52 13.00
C LEU A 366 -13.55 -10.98 11.60
N GLY A 367 -14.04 -12.11 11.09
CA GLY A 367 -13.73 -12.59 9.73
C GLY A 367 -12.32 -13.17 9.55
N THR A 368 -11.66 -13.54 10.65
CA THR A 368 -10.25 -13.95 10.74
C THR A 368 -9.98 -15.43 10.41
N GLY A 369 -11.01 -16.18 10.00
CA GLY A 369 -10.94 -17.64 9.83
C GLY A 369 -10.83 -18.42 11.15
N ASN A 370 -11.11 -17.78 12.29
CA ASN A 370 -11.15 -18.37 13.63
C ASN A 370 -12.24 -17.69 14.50
N TRP A 371 -12.47 -18.20 15.71
CA TRP A 371 -13.48 -17.70 16.67
C TRP A 371 -12.87 -16.99 17.88
N THR A 372 -11.56 -16.77 17.90
CA THR A 372 -10.86 -16.25 19.08
C THR A 372 -11.07 -14.74 19.18
N ASP A 373 -11.51 -14.27 20.35
CA ASP A 373 -11.58 -12.85 20.70
C ASP A 373 -10.21 -12.19 20.51
N ALA A 374 -10.18 -11.01 19.90
CA ALA A 374 -8.94 -10.30 19.61
C ALA A 374 -8.78 -9.08 20.53
N GLN A 375 -7.72 -9.08 21.33
CA GLN A 375 -7.45 -8.06 22.36
C GLN A 375 -6.95 -6.73 21.77
N THR A 376 -6.42 -6.79 20.56
CA THR A 376 -5.95 -5.69 19.72
C THR A 376 -6.43 -5.92 18.28
N PRO A 377 -6.41 -4.91 17.40
CA PRO A 377 -6.77 -5.06 15.99
C PRO A 377 -5.99 -6.19 15.28
N ILE A 378 -6.74 -7.13 14.70
CA ILE A 378 -6.22 -8.21 13.86
C ILE A 378 -6.79 -8.12 12.45
N LEU A 379 -5.96 -8.43 11.45
CA LEU A 379 -6.34 -8.44 10.04
C LEU A 379 -7.42 -9.49 9.76
N SER A 380 -8.53 -9.05 9.18
CA SER A 380 -9.61 -9.90 8.69
C SER A 380 -9.26 -10.52 7.34
N MET A 381 -9.96 -11.59 6.93
CA MET A 381 -9.87 -12.12 5.57
C MET A 381 -10.65 -11.29 4.54
N ALA A 382 -11.28 -10.18 4.95
CA ALA A 382 -11.94 -9.24 4.06
C ALA A 382 -10.97 -8.18 3.50
N LYS A 383 -10.92 -8.09 2.18
CA LYS A 383 -10.49 -6.89 1.44
C LYS A 383 -11.69 -6.37 0.67
N LEU A 384 -12.00 -5.08 0.80
CA LEU A 384 -13.18 -4.44 0.20
C LEU A 384 -12.86 -3.59 -1.04
N ASP A 385 -11.57 -3.45 -1.36
CA ASP A 385 -11.06 -2.74 -2.55
C ASP A 385 -10.47 -3.76 -3.54
N ASP A 386 -11.18 -3.94 -4.65
CA ASP A 386 -11.00 -5.00 -5.65
C ASP A 386 -11.03 -4.51 -7.11
N THR A 387 -11.40 -3.24 -7.36
CA THR A 387 -11.35 -2.62 -8.68
C THR A 387 -10.04 -1.85 -8.90
N PRO A 388 -9.50 -1.82 -10.12
CA PRO A 388 -8.32 -1.01 -10.44
C PRO A 388 -8.65 0.48 -10.66
N PRO A 389 -7.65 1.38 -10.55
CA PRO A 389 -7.84 2.79 -10.87
C PRO A 389 -8.36 2.98 -12.29
N THR A 390 -9.29 3.92 -12.45
CA THR A 390 -9.83 4.32 -13.76
C THR A 390 -8.86 5.33 -14.40
N PRO A 391 -8.27 5.04 -15.58
CA PRO A 391 -7.45 5.99 -16.32
C PRO A 391 -8.24 7.26 -16.68
N GLY A 392 -7.57 8.42 -16.64
CA GLY A 392 -8.19 9.70 -16.96
C GLY A 392 -8.61 9.83 -18.43
N ASP A 393 -9.69 10.59 -18.67
CA ASP A 393 -10.22 10.85 -20.01
C ASP A 393 -9.16 11.42 -20.97
N GLY A 394 -9.18 10.93 -22.21
CA GLY A 394 -8.31 11.38 -23.30
C GLY A 394 -7.11 10.47 -23.61
N GLY A 395 -6.67 9.64 -22.65
CA GLY A 395 -5.53 8.74 -22.83
C GLY A 395 -4.16 9.45 -22.76
N VAL A 396 -3.12 8.78 -23.28
CA VAL A 396 -1.77 9.38 -23.38
C VAL A 396 -1.67 10.24 -24.64
N THR A 397 -1.06 11.40 -24.50
CA THR A 397 -0.77 12.35 -25.59
C THR A 397 0.71 12.74 -25.57
N ALA A 398 1.19 13.35 -26.66
CA ALA A 398 2.56 13.84 -26.76
C ALA A 398 2.60 15.27 -27.29
N SER A 399 3.46 16.10 -26.71
CA SER A 399 3.80 17.45 -27.15
C SER A 399 5.31 17.57 -27.39
N ASP A 400 5.73 18.71 -27.93
CA ASP A 400 7.15 19.13 -27.99
C ASP A 400 8.12 18.13 -28.65
N VAL A 401 7.58 17.33 -29.57
CA VAL A 401 8.30 16.27 -30.30
C VAL A 401 9.41 16.87 -31.16
N THR A 402 10.64 16.39 -30.96
CA THR A 402 11.85 16.74 -31.70
C THR A 402 12.33 15.55 -32.55
N SER A 403 13.57 15.58 -33.03
CA SER A 403 14.23 14.40 -33.61
C SER A 403 14.61 13.31 -32.60
N ASP A 404 14.77 13.60 -31.30
CA ASP A 404 15.30 12.66 -30.31
C ASP A 404 14.58 12.65 -28.94
N SER A 405 13.58 13.51 -28.76
CA SER A 405 12.84 13.71 -27.51
C SER A 405 11.36 14.11 -27.73
N LEU A 406 10.56 14.02 -26.67
CA LEU A 406 9.16 14.51 -26.59
C LEU A 406 8.72 14.66 -25.12
N THR A 407 7.60 15.34 -24.90
CA THR A 407 6.90 15.37 -23.60
C THR A 407 5.62 14.54 -23.68
N LEU A 408 5.49 13.50 -22.85
CA LEU A 408 4.24 12.75 -22.67
C LEU A 408 3.33 13.50 -21.70
N ASN A 409 2.02 13.51 -21.96
CA ASN A 409 1.00 14.16 -21.13
C ASN A 409 -0.27 13.28 -21.03
N TRP A 410 -0.88 13.16 -19.85
CA TRP A 410 -2.15 12.45 -19.64
C TRP A 410 -2.98 13.08 -18.52
N THR A 411 -4.31 12.97 -18.63
CA THR A 411 -5.22 13.32 -17.52
C THR A 411 -4.99 12.36 -16.36
N LYS A 412 -4.85 12.86 -15.12
CA LYS A 412 -4.68 11.99 -13.93
C LYS A 412 -5.84 11.02 -13.77
N ALA A 413 -5.53 9.85 -13.21
CA ALA A 413 -6.51 8.80 -12.94
C ALA A 413 -7.38 9.15 -11.73
N THR A 414 -8.51 8.46 -11.63
CA THR A 414 -9.40 8.49 -10.47
C THR A 414 -9.62 7.08 -9.95
N ASP A 415 -9.77 6.96 -8.65
CA ASP A 415 -10.00 5.69 -7.97
C ASP A 415 -11.09 5.85 -6.90
N ASN A 416 -11.72 4.74 -6.51
CA ASN A 416 -12.83 4.73 -5.57
C ASN A 416 -12.41 4.80 -4.09
N LEU A 417 -11.15 4.53 -3.75
CA LEU A 417 -10.63 4.56 -2.38
C LEU A 417 -9.28 5.30 -2.26
N THR A 418 -8.39 5.16 -3.24
CA THR A 418 -7.08 5.80 -3.27
C THR A 418 -7.19 7.25 -3.79
N PRO A 419 -6.72 8.27 -3.04
CA PRO A 419 -6.70 9.65 -3.52
C PRO A 419 -5.86 9.80 -4.81
N THR A 420 -6.29 10.61 -5.78
CA THR A 420 -5.57 10.82 -7.06
C THR A 420 -4.10 11.21 -6.89
N SER A 421 -3.75 11.94 -5.82
CA SER A 421 -2.37 12.32 -5.50
C SER A 421 -1.51 11.17 -4.94
N GLU A 422 -2.12 10.10 -4.43
CA GLU A 422 -1.44 8.88 -3.97
C GLU A 422 -1.35 7.80 -5.07
N LEU A 423 -2.10 7.94 -6.17
CA LEU A 423 -2.01 7.01 -7.30
C LEU A 423 -0.60 7.02 -7.89
N ARG A 424 -0.08 5.81 -8.13
CA ARG A 424 1.31 5.57 -8.57
C ARG A 424 1.34 5.23 -10.05
N TYR A 425 2.12 5.99 -10.81
CA TYR A 425 2.21 5.91 -12.26
C TYR A 425 3.56 5.31 -12.68
N SER A 426 3.51 4.37 -13.62
CA SER A 426 4.68 3.80 -14.29
C SER A 426 4.52 3.96 -15.79
N VAL A 427 5.48 4.61 -16.45
CA VAL A 427 5.43 4.88 -17.90
C VAL A 427 6.29 3.87 -18.64
N TYR A 428 5.74 3.27 -19.70
CA TYR A 428 6.36 2.22 -20.50
C TYR A 428 6.46 2.62 -21.97
N MET A 429 7.49 2.13 -22.65
CA MET A 429 7.76 2.34 -24.07
C MET A 429 8.08 1.02 -24.79
N SER A 430 7.70 0.91 -26.06
CA SER A 430 8.08 -0.18 -26.97
C SER A 430 8.37 0.38 -28.38
N ASP A 431 9.16 -0.34 -29.18
CA ASP A 431 9.30 -0.10 -30.62
C ASP A 431 8.23 -0.84 -31.45
N MET A 432 7.37 -1.63 -30.80
CA MET A 432 6.26 -2.40 -31.38
C MET A 432 4.91 -2.05 -30.73
N ASP A 433 3.82 -2.37 -31.43
CA ASP A 433 2.43 -2.12 -31.03
C ASP A 433 1.90 -3.11 -29.97
N ASP A 434 2.76 -3.46 -28.99
CA ASP A 434 2.64 -4.69 -28.23
C ASP A 434 2.51 -4.52 -26.69
N ILE A 435 2.25 -3.29 -26.22
CA ILE A 435 2.12 -2.90 -24.79
C ILE A 435 0.73 -2.35 -24.41
N ASP A 436 -0.32 -2.80 -25.09
CA ASP A 436 -1.70 -2.26 -25.00
C ASP A 436 -2.43 -2.46 -23.64
N SER A 437 -1.82 -3.16 -22.69
CA SER A 437 -2.44 -3.59 -21.44
C SER A 437 -1.38 -3.76 -20.35
N VAL A 438 -1.80 -3.67 -19.08
CA VAL A 438 -0.91 -3.84 -17.90
C VAL A 438 0.01 -5.06 -18.06
N LYS A 439 -0.55 -6.22 -18.42
CA LYS A 439 0.20 -7.47 -18.58
C LYS A 439 1.34 -7.34 -19.59
N TYR A 440 1.13 -6.69 -20.74
CA TYR A 440 2.17 -6.59 -21.77
C TYR A 440 3.11 -5.42 -21.54
N ALA A 441 2.61 -4.27 -21.04
CA ALA A 441 3.44 -3.17 -20.58
C ALA A 441 4.48 -3.66 -19.56
N GLU A 442 4.06 -4.42 -18.54
CA GLU A 442 4.95 -4.93 -17.48
C GLU A 442 5.84 -6.11 -17.89
N SER A 443 5.60 -6.77 -19.04
CA SER A 443 6.38 -7.95 -19.48
C SER A 443 7.14 -7.78 -20.79
N ARG A 444 6.97 -6.65 -21.49
CA ARG A 444 7.62 -6.34 -22.77
C ARG A 444 8.06 -4.88 -22.90
N GLY A 445 7.31 -3.96 -22.30
CA GLY A 445 7.63 -2.54 -22.34
C GLY A 445 8.88 -2.19 -21.54
N PHE A 446 9.74 -1.36 -22.12
CA PHE A 446 10.82 -0.71 -21.40
C PHE A 446 10.24 0.35 -20.44
N LYS A 447 10.46 0.18 -19.14
CA LYS A 447 9.99 1.11 -18.10
C LYS A 447 10.85 2.37 -18.07
N LEU A 448 10.25 3.52 -18.36
CA LEU A 448 10.88 4.84 -18.34
C LEU A 448 10.87 5.47 -16.94
N ILE A 449 9.78 5.29 -16.19
CA ILE A 449 9.66 5.65 -14.77
C ILE A 449 8.74 4.63 -14.08
N GLY A 450 8.93 4.42 -12.77
CA GLY A 450 8.17 3.46 -11.99
C GLY A 450 7.61 4.05 -10.69
N ASP A 451 6.35 3.72 -10.40
CA ASP A 451 5.63 4.02 -9.16
C ASP A 451 5.65 5.49 -8.67
N ALA A 452 5.83 6.46 -9.58
CA ALA A 452 5.83 7.88 -9.25
C ALA A 452 4.41 8.36 -8.89
N THR A 453 4.25 9.01 -7.73
CA THR A 453 2.97 9.59 -7.29
C THR A 453 2.68 10.94 -7.95
N ASP A 454 1.39 11.26 -8.11
CA ASP A 454 0.90 12.56 -8.61
C ASP A 454 1.47 12.99 -9.99
N LEU A 455 1.75 12.02 -10.87
CA LEU A 455 2.34 12.27 -12.20
C LEU A 455 1.26 12.41 -13.30
N ASP A 456 1.35 13.47 -14.10
CA ASP A 456 0.52 13.75 -15.30
C ASP A 456 1.32 13.99 -16.59
N HIS A 457 2.64 14.12 -16.49
CA HIS A 457 3.53 14.34 -17.63
C HIS A 457 4.89 13.68 -17.43
N LEU A 458 5.65 13.48 -18.52
CA LEU A 458 7.04 13.00 -18.47
C LEU A 458 7.83 13.45 -19.70
N ASP A 459 8.91 14.20 -19.48
CA ASP A 459 9.90 14.53 -20.53
C ASP A 459 10.84 13.36 -20.77
N VAL A 460 11.03 12.97 -22.03
CA VAL A 460 11.71 11.72 -22.43
C VAL A 460 12.48 11.89 -23.74
N GLY A 461 13.55 11.12 -23.94
CA GLY A 461 14.35 11.17 -25.17
C GLY A 461 15.64 10.35 -25.15
N GLY A 462 16.53 10.65 -26.10
CA GLY A 462 17.73 9.88 -26.41
C GLY A 462 17.49 8.83 -27.50
N TRP A 463 16.60 9.12 -28.46
CA TRP A 463 16.03 8.15 -29.39
C TRP A 463 16.32 8.44 -30.87
N SER A 464 15.92 7.52 -31.75
CA SER A 464 16.24 7.57 -33.19
C SER A 464 15.26 8.45 -33.97
N ALA A 465 15.78 9.47 -34.66
CA ALA A 465 15.01 10.34 -35.55
C ALA A 465 14.21 9.56 -36.60
N GLY A 466 12.96 9.97 -36.83
CA GLY A 466 12.03 9.33 -37.77
C GLY A 466 11.44 7.98 -37.32
N GLN A 467 11.87 7.42 -36.18
CA GLN A 467 11.30 6.19 -35.63
C GLN A 467 9.94 6.45 -34.96
N THR A 468 9.04 5.47 -35.01
CA THR A 468 7.81 5.45 -34.20
C THR A 468 8.03 4.62 -32.93
N TYR A 469 7.63 5.17 -31.80
CA TYR A 469 7.62 4.52 -30.50
C TYR A 469 6.20 4.49 -29.94
N TYR A 470 5.90 3.46 -29.16
CA TYR A 470 4.60 3.23 -28.54
C TYR A 470 4.72 3.42 -27.04
N PHE A 471 3.81 4.16 -26.44
CA PHE A 471 3.83 4.49 -25.02
C PHE A 471 2.55 4.03 -24.32
N THR A 472 2.65 3.60 -23.07
CA THR A 472 1.48 3.52 -22.18
C THR A 472 1.87 3.94 -20.76
N VAL A 473 0.86 4.28 -19.97
CA VAL A 473 0.99 4.54 -18.54
C VAL A 473 0.20 3.47 -17.81
N VAL A 474 0.84 2.78 -16.88
CA VAL A 474 0.18 1.89 -15.91
C VAL A 474 0.00 2.68 -14.61
N VAL A 475 -1.20 2.69 -14.08
CA VAL A 475 -1.54 3.35 -12.81
C VAL A 475 -1.92 2.30 -11.77
N LYS A 476 -1.46 2.47 -10.53
CA LYS A 476 -1.63 1.55 -9.41
C LYS A 476 -2.21 2.27 -8.18
N ASP A 477 -3.25 1.68 -7.60
CA ASP A 477 -3.87 2.10 -6.33
C ASP A 477 -2.97 1.81 -5.11
N ASN A 478 -3.47 2.05 -3.89
CA ASN A 478 -2.85 1.56 -2.66
C ASN A 478 -2.99 0.02 -2.50
N ALA A 479 -4.12 -0.53 -2.94
CA ALA A 479 -4.54 -1.94 -2.91
C ALA A 479 -3.68 -2.93 -3.74
N GLY A 480 -2.76 -2.44 -4.58
CA GLY A 480 -1.93 -3.20 -5.52
C GLY A 480 -2.56 -3.47 -6.90
N SER A 481 -3.81 -3.09 -7.14
CA SER A 481 -4.52 -3.28 -8.41
C SER A 481 -4.12 -2.20 -9.44
N LYS A 482 -4.28 -2.51 -10.73
CA LYS A 482 -3.63 -1.75 -11.82
C LYS A 482 -4.56 -1.49 -13.00
N GLY A 483 -4.64 -0.23 -13.42
CA GLY A 483 -5.20 0.20 -14.70
C GLY A 483 -4.09 0.50 -15.71
N ALA A 484 -4.42 0.48 -17.00
CA ALA A 484 -3.53 0.96 -18.06
C ALA A 484 -4.26 1.99 -18.95
N TYR A 485 -3.57 3.05 -19.31
CA TYR A 485 -4.05 4.01 -20.28
C TYR A 485 -4.00 3.40 -21.70
N PRO A 486 -4.89 3.80 -22.61
CA PRO A 486 -4.77 3.44 -24.02
C PRO A 486 -3.37 3.75 -24.55
N MET A 487 -2.76 2.77 -25.21
CA MET A 487 -1.44 2.90 -25.82
C MET A 487 -1.44 4.04 -26.85
N LYS A 488 -0.34 4.80 -26.90
CA LYS A 488 -0.14 5.92 -27.80
C LYS A 488 1.13 5.77 -28.62
N GLU A 489 0.96 5.57 -29.91
CA GLU A 489 1.98 5.66 -30.94
C GLU A 489 2.39 7.12 -31.22
N VAL A 490 3.69 7.40 -31.25
CA VAL A 490 4.28 8.71 -31.58
C VAL A 490 5.48 8.53 -32.50
N ALA A 491 5.49 9.24 -33.62
CA ALA A 491 6.64 9.32 -34.52
C ALA A 491 7.52 10.51 -34.15
N LEU A 492 8.81 10.28 -33.93
CA LEU A 492 9.80 11.36 -33.81
C LEU A 492 10.03 12.00 -35.17
N LYS A 493 10.42 13.28 -35.18
CA LYS A 493 10.72 13.99 -36.43
C LYS A 493 11.90 13.38 -37.15
N ALA A 494 11.87 13.42 -38.48
CA ALA A 494 13.02 13.07 -39.30
C ALA A 494 14.15 14.12 -39.16
N LEU A 495 15.39 13.67 -39.34
CA LEU A 495 16.54 14.53 -39.67
C LEU A 495 16.83 14.38 -41.16
N VAL A 496 16.98 15.50 -41.87
CA VAL A 496 17.22 15.51 -43.33
C VAL A 496 18.42 16.35 -43.73
N SER A 497 19.12 15.90 -44.76
CA SER A 497 20.29 16.55 -45.36
C SER A 497 19.91 17.37 -46.60
N VAL A 498 20.80 18.25 -47.04
CA VAL A 498 20.64 19.04 -48.26
C VAL A 498 21.75 18.73 -49.25
N HIS A 499 21.40 18.49 -50.51
CA HIS A 499 22.32 18.10 -51.56
C HIS A 499 22.18 19.02 -52.78
N TYR A 500 23.23 19.78 -53.08
CA TYR A 500 23.28 20.71 -54.20
C TYR A 500 23.94 20.09 -55.44
N ASP A 501 23.34 20.26 -56.62
CA ASP A 501 23.82 19.80 -57.92
C ASP A 501 23.91 20.97 -58.90
N GLY A 502 25.10 21.18 -59.48
CA GLY A 502 25.38 22.30 -60.40
C GLY A 502 24.62 22.26 -61.73
N ASN A 503 23.91 21.16 -62.03
CA ASN A 503 22.95 21.01 -63.11
C ASN A 503 23.48 21.50 -64.48
N GLY A 504 24.58 20.88 -64.89
CA GLY A 504 25.30 21.23 -66.12
C GLY A 504 26.06 22.56 -66.06
N SER A 505 26.47 23.01 -64.87
CA SER A 505 27.62 23.91 -64.71
C SER A 505 28.87 23.28 -65.32
N THR A 506 29.80 24.09 -65.80
CA THR A 506 31.06 23.60 -66.42
C THR A 506 32.30 23.89 -65.58
N GLU A 507 32.19 24.80 -64.62
CA GLU A 507 33.29 25.25 -63.75
C GLU A 507 32.78 25.46 -62.30
N GLY A 508 33.69 25.42 -61.34
CA GLY A 508 33.38 25.51 -59.89
C GLY A 508 33.04 24.16 -59.23
N THR A 509 32.78 24.21 -57.93
CA THR A 509 32.28 23.08 -57.12
C THR A 509 30.91 23.43 -56.54
N VAL A 510 30.04 22.44 -56.38
CA VAL A 510 28.74 22.63 -55.73
C VAL A 510 28.91 23.05 -54.26
N PRO A 511 28.01 23.88 -53.71
CA PRO A 511 27.97 24.14 -52.27
C PRO A 511 27.75 22.84 -51.50
N SER A 512 28.38 22.74 -50.32
CA SER A 512 28.17 21.65 -49.39
C SER A 512 27.45 22.18 -48.16
N ASP A 513 26.22 21.71 -47.92
CA ASP A 513 25.66 21.81 -46.57
C ASP A 513 26.20 20.66 -45.72
N SER A 514 26.64 20.99 -44.50
CA SER A 514 27.08 20.02 -43.49
C SER A 514 26.13 19.98 -42.30
N ASN A 515 25.05 20.77 -42.32
CA ASN A 515 24.02 20.75 -41.29
C ASN A 515 23.00 19.65 -41.61
N VAL A 516 22.40 19.10 -40.55
CA VAL A 516 21.23 18.24 -40.65
C VAL A 516 20.05 19.03 -40.08
N TYR A 517 18.92 19.00 -40.76
CA TYR A 517 17.75 19.80 -40.41
C TYR A 517 16.67 18.89 -39.83
N GLU A 518 16.13 19.26 -38.67
CA GLU A 518 14.95 18.62 -38.11
C GLU A 518 13.73 18.96 -38.98
N GLN A 519 12.85 17.96 -39.21
CA GLN A 519 11.60 18.12 -39.94
C GLN A 519 10.83 19.39 -39.53
N ASP A 520 10.18 20.02 -40.52
CA ASP A 520 9.45 21.29 -40.41
C ASP A 520 10.32 22.53 -40.11
N SER A 521 11.63 22.38 -39.86
CA SER A 521 12.58 23.51 -39.73
C SER A 521 12.83 24.22 -41.07
N PRO A 522 13.12 25.53 -41.07
CA PRO A 522 13.51 26.26 -42.27
C PRO A 522 14.97 25.95 -42.68
N ILE A 523 15.13 25.36 -43.86
CA ILE A 523 16.40 25.13 -44.53
C ILE A 523 16.77 26.37 -45.34
N PRO A 524 17.84 27.12 -44.99
CA PRO A 524 18.27 28.28 -45.76
C PRO A 524 18.94 27.86 -47.08
N VAL A 525 18.47 28.42 -48.19
CA VAL A 525 18.97 28.08 -49.52
C VAL A 525 20.29 28.81 -49.78
N GLN A 526 21.38 28.04 -49.86
CA GLN A 526 22.73 28.58 -50.04
C GLN A 526 22.92 29.25 -51.41
N GLY A 527 23.83 30.21 -51.47
CA GLY A 527 24.27 30.80 -52.74
C GLY A 527 25.01 29.80 -53.63
N LYS A 528 25.13 30.13 -54.92
CA LYS A 528 25.78 29.25 -55.92
C LYS A 528 27.26 28.93 -55.63
N GLY A 529 27.90 29.69 -54.72
CA GLY A 529 29.34 29.67 -54.50
C GLY A 529 30.15 29.96 -55.77
N ASP A 530 31.16 29.15 -56.03
CA ASP A 530 32.05 29.28 -57.19
C ASP A 530 31.48 28.65 -58.49
N LEU A 531 30.28 28.07 -58.47
CA LEU A 531 29.66 27.48 -59.67
C LEU A 531 29.55 28.50 -60.81
N ALA A 532 29.93 28.09 -62.02
CA ALA A 532 29.85 28.90 -63.23
C ALA A 532 29.43 28.09 -64.48
N LYS A 533 28.72 28.78 -65.37
CA LYS A 533 28.22 28.26 -66.65
C LYS A 533 28.30 29.40 -67.69
N PRO A 534 29.38 29.51 -68.48
CA PRO A 534 29.63 30.67 -69.33
C PRO A 534 28.46 30.99 -70.27
N GLY A 535 28.01 32.25 -70.25
CA GLY A 535 26.85 32.75 -70.99
C GLY A 535 25.52 32.71 -70.24
N PHE A 536 25.51 32.26 -68.97
CA PHE A 536 24.31 32.23 -68.13
C PHE A 536 24.61 32.74 -66.71
N THR A 537 23.81 33.68 -66.24
CA THR A 537 23.64 33.96 -64.81
C THR A 537 23.06 32.73 -64.12
N PHE A 538 23.49 32.50 -62.89
CA PHE A 538 22.70 31.70 -61.96
C PHE A 538 21.37 32.41 -61.65
N ALA A 539 20.28 31.65 -61.56
CA ALA A 539 18.92 32.18 -61.38
C ALA A 539 18.21 31.68 -60.11
N GLY A 540 18.86 30.82 -59.33
CA GLY A 540 18.28 30.12 -58.18
C GLY A 540 18.49 28.61 -58.28
N TRP A 541 17.89 27.86 -57.35
CA TRP A 541 17.85 26.40 -57.33
C TRP A 541 16.45 25.90 -57.62
N ASN A 542 16.31 24.63 -58.01
CA ASN A 542 15.02 23.97 -58.20
C ASN A 542 15.03 22.55 -57.62
N THR A 543 13.89 22.07 -57.12
CA THR A 543 13.78 20.71 -56.55
C THR A 543 13.76 19.58 -57.60
N ALA A 544 13.85 19.90 -58.90
CA ALA A 544 14.01 18.93 -59.98
C ALA A 544 15.05 19.42 -61.01
N SER A 545 15.85 18.49 -61.54
CA SER A 545 16.94 18.80 -62.48
C SER A 545 16.47 19.32 -63.84
N ASP A 546 15.25 18.99 -64.25
CA ASP A 546 14.60 19.52 -65.45
C ASP A 546 13.93 20.89 -65.24
N GLY A 547 13.94 21.42 -64.02
CA GLY A 547 13.29 22.69 -63.65
C GLY A 547 11.78 22.63 -63.47
N SER A 548 11.18 21.43 -63.41
CA SER A 548 9.73 21.24 -63.19
C SER A 548 9.29 21.34 -61.72
N GLY A 549 10.23 21.35 -60.78
CA GLY A 549 9.99 21.45 -59.34
C GLY A 549 9.81 22.89 -58.84
N SER A 550 9.85 23.08 -57.53
CA SER A 550 9.78 24.41 -56.91
C SER A 550 11.13 25.13 -57.04
N SER A 551 11.10 26.41 -57.44
CA SER A 551 12.29 27.26 -57.54
C SER A 551 12.49 28.13 -56.29
N TYR A 552 13.75 28.32 -55.89
CA TYR A 552 14.17 29.10 -54.73
C TYR A 552 15.41 29.95 -55.05
N ALA A 553 15.43 31.20 -54.57
CA ALA A 553 16.58 32.10 -54.65
C ALA A 553 17.61 31.85 -53.53
N GLU A 554 18.79 32.46 -53.66
CA GLU A 554 19.76 32.54 -52.56
C GLU A 554 19.17 33.33 -51.39
N GLY A 555 19.13 32.72 -50.21
CA GLY A 555 18.51 33.29 -49.00
C GLY A 555 17.02 32.99 -48.81
N ASP A 556 16.36 32.29 -49.75
CA ASP A 556 15.03 31.71 -49.50
C ASP A 556 15.11 30.59 -48.44
N SER A 557 13.96 30.10 -47.97
CA SER A 557 13.87 29.00 -47.01
C SER A 557 12.91 27.90 -47.47
N ILE A 558 13.33 26.64 -47.33
CA ILE A 558 12.54 25.45 -47.66
C ILE A 558 12.15 24.76 -46.35
N PRO A 559 10.89 24.36 -46.12
CA PRO A 559 10.54 23.54 -44.96
C PRO A 559 11.15 22.13 -45.09
N ALA A 560 11.84 21.67 -44.05
CA ALA A 560 12.42 20.34 -43.98
C ALA A 560 11.34 19.24 -44.04
N GLY A 561 11.43 18.35 -45.03
CA GLY A 561 10.50 17.22 -45.18
C GLY A 561 10.90 15.99 -44.38
N THR A 562 10.33 14.84 -44.73
CA THR A 562 10.68 13.52 -44.15
C THR A 562 11.78 12.79 -44.94
N ALA A 563 12.47 13.47 -45.85
CA ALA A 563 13.53 12.92 -46.71
C ALA A 563 14.48 14.04 -47.19
N ASP A 564 15.69 13.66 -47.59
CA ASP A 564 16.75 14.59 -48.03
C ASP A 564 16.34 15.48 -49.21
N VAL A 565 16.76 16.75 -49.16
CA VAL A 565 16.36 17.79 -50.11
C VAL A 565 17.43 17.96 -51.19
N TYR A 566 17.07 17.65 -52.43
CA TYR A 566 17.95 17.80 -53.60
C TYR A 566 17.65 19.11 -54.34
N LEU A 567 18.69 19.92 -54.58
CA LEU A 567 18.59 21.24 -55.20
C LEU A 567 19.48 21.35 -56.42
N TYR A 568 18.86 21.59 -57.58
CA TYR A 568 19.51 21.63 -58.89
C TYR A 568 19.60 23.07 -59.39
N ALA A 569 20.80 23.52 -59.79
CA ALA A 569 21.02 24.91 -60.19
C ALA A 569 20.20 25.31 -61.43
N GLN A 570 19.63 26.50 -61.41
CA GLN A 570 18.96 27.13 -62.54
C GLN A 570 19.85 28.22 -63.16
N TRP A 571 19.79 28.33 -64.48
CA TRP A 571 20.71 29.14 -65.29
C TRP A 571 19.93 29.91 -66.36
N GLN A 572 20.16 31.22 -66.46
CA GLN A 572 19.42 32.17 -67.30
C GLN A 572 20.37 33.06 -68.10
N GLU A 573 20.10 33.27 -69.39
CA GLU A 573 20.99 33.94 -70.34
C GLU A 573 21.09 35.47 -70.12
N ASP A 574 22.30 36.03 -70.19
CA ASP A 574 22.65 37.38 -69.72
C ASP A 574 22.13 38.54 -70.60
N ALA A 575 21.80 39.69 -69.98
CA ALA A 575 21.35 40.92 -70.65
C ALA A 575 22.07 42.20 -70.16
N PRO A 576 22.26 43.24 -70.99
CA PRO A 576 23.13 44.39 -70.69
C PRO A 576 22.47 45.52 -69.84
N PRO A 577 23.25 46.29 -69.05
CA PRO A 577 22.75 47.24 -68.04
C PRO A 577 22.59 48.71 -68.50
N SER A 578 22.03 49.57 -67.61
CA SER A 578 21.93 51.04 -67.76
C SER A 578 22.14 51.79 -66.40
N THR A 579 22.04 53.12 -66.36
CA THR A 579 22.85 53.98 -65.46
C THR A 579 22.13 55.13 -64.70
N ASP A 580 22.73 55.52 -63.56
CA ASP A 580 22.79 56.86 -62.91
C ASP A 580 21.76 57.32 -61.82
N PRO A 581 22.16 58.24 -60.89
CA PRO A 581 21.64 58.41 -59.50
C PRO A 581 21.04 59.85 -59.29
N PRO A 582 21.21 60.71 -58.21
CA PRO A 582 21.88 60.65 -56.87
C PRO A 582 21.15 61.40 -55.68
N THR A 583 21.88 61.71 -54.59
CA THR A 583 21.74 62.80 -53.55
C THR A 583 21.54 62.45 -52.06
N ASP A 584 21.94 63.41 -51.20
CA ASP A 584 22.29 63.39 -49.75
C ASP A 584 22.36 64.87 -49.24
N PRO A 585 22.47 65.28 -47.94
CA PRO A 585 21.98 64.76 -46.64
C PRO A 585 20.82 65.65 -46.06
N PRO A 586 20.40 65.54 -44.76
CA PRO A 586 20.84 66.52 -43.72
C PRO A 586 20.83 66.00 -42.25
N THR A 587 20.87 66.88 -41.22
CA THR A 587 20.97 66.57 -39.77
C THR A 587 20.18 67.51 -38.83
N ASP A 588 19.72 66.98 -37.67
CA ASP A 588 19.54 67.58 -36.31
C ASP A 588 18.28 67.01 -35.57
N PRO A 589 18.18 67.06 -34.22
CA PRO A 589 19.12 66.59 -33.18
C PRO A 589 18.41 65.64 -32.15
N PRO A 590 19.12 64.98 -31.21
CA PRO A 590 18.48 64.20 -30.13
C PRO A 590 17.88 65.10 -29.03
N VAL A 591 16.97 64.53 -28.23
CA VAL A 591 16.33 65.17 -27.06
C VAL A 591 16.48 64.24 -25.85
N ASP A 592 17.00 64.77 -24.74
CA ASP A 592 17.22 64.00 -23.50
C ASP A 592 15.91 63.77 -22.72
N THR A 593 15.77 62.57 -22.14
CA THR A 593 14.66 62.19 -21.24
C THR A 593 15.20 61.46 -20.01
N TYR A 594 14.50 61.65 -18.88
CA TYR A 594 14.92 61.17 -17.57
C TYR A 594 13.85 60.24 -16.94
N SER A 595 14.25 59.42 -15.97
CA SER A 595 13.36 58.43 -15.32
C SER A 595 13.43 58.48 -13.79
N VAL A 596 12.42 57.89 -13.15
CA VAL A 596 12.26 57.83 -11.69
C VAL A 596 12.23 56.37 -11.22
N THR A 597 12.90 56.08 -10.11
CA THR A 597 13.04 54.71 -9.57
C THR A 597 12.80 54.65 -8.06
N TYR A 598 12.22 53.55 -7.58
CA TYR A 598 11.87 53.32 -6.17
C TYR A 598 12.69 52.17 -5.58
N ASP A 599 13.20 52.35 -4.35
CA ASP A 599 13.98 51.38 -3.56
C ASP A 599 13.30 51.18 -2.20
N GLY A 600 12.90 49.95 -1.88
CA GLY A 600 12.18 49.61 -0.64
C GLY A 600 12.99 49.81 0.66
N ASN A 601 14.26 50.19 0.54
CA ASN A 601 15.15 50.67 1.59
C ASN A 601 15.23 49.76 2.83
N GLY A 602 15.55 48.49 2.58
CA GLY A 602 15.61 47.48 3.64
C GLY A 602 14.23 47.14 4.18
N ASN A 603 13.25 47.00 3.31
CA ASN A 603 12.06 46.19 3.53
C ASN A 603 12.44 44.70 3.59
N ASP A 604 11.62 43.90 4.27
CA ASP A 604 11.88 42.46 4.42
C ASP A 604 11.05 41.61 3.42
N SER A 605 9.96 42.18 2.89
CA SER A 605 9.19 41.60 1.78
C SER A 605 8.47 42.65 0.92
N GLY A 606 7.92 42.22 -0.21
CA GLY A 606 7.29 43.08 -1.22
C GLY A 606 8.27 43.61 -2.27
N LEU A 607 7.75 43.98 -3.45
CA LEU A 607 8.50 44.63 -4.52
C LEU A 607 8.21 46.14 -4.53
N ALA A 608 9.24 46.95 -4.80
CA ALA A 608 9.07 48.39 -4.98
C ALA A 608 8.34 48.68 -6.31
N PRO A 609 7.44 49.68 -6.36
CA PRO A 609 6.66 49.97 -7.56
C PRO A 609 7.54 50.52 -8.68
N ALA A 610 7.29 50.07 -9.91
CA ALA A 610 7.96 50.58 -11.10
C ALA A 610 7.18 51.75 -11.71
N ASP A 611 7.88 52.86 -11.97
CA ASP A 611 7.39 53.92 -12.84
C ASP A 611 7.89 53.66 -14.27
N ALA A 612 6.98 53.76 -15.25
CA ALA A 612 7.26 53.54 -16.67
C ALA A 612 7.34 54.85 -17.46
N GLY A 613 7.24 56.01 -16.81
CA GLY A 613 7.34 57.32 -17.42
C GLY A 613 8.77 57.66 -17.87
N ALA A 614 8.88 58.18 -19.10
CA ALA A 614 10.05 58.91 -19.57
C ALA A 614 9.71 60.40 -19.58
N TYR A 615 10.39 61.18 -18.74
CA TYR A 615 10.05 62.56 -18.42
C TYR A 615 11.03 63.55 -19.04
N GLY A 616 10.52 64.60 -19.67
CA GLY A 616 11.32 65.74 -20.10
C GLY A 616 11.59 66.70 -18.94
N LYS A 617 12.61 67.56 -19.08
CA LYS A 617 12.91 68.59 -18.06
C LYS A 617 11.72 69.54 -17.89
N GLY A 618 11.15 69.56 -16.68
CA GLY A 618 10.00 70.37 -16.30
C GLY A 618 8.67 69.60 -16.23
N ASP A 619 8.62 68.34 -16.64
CA ASP A 619 7.41 67.52 -16.55
C ASP A 619 7.07 67.15 -15.09
N PRO A 620 5.79 67.15 -14.68
CA PRO A 620 5.39 66.78 -13.33
C PRO A 620 5.27 65.26 -13.15
N VAL A 621 6.05 64.72 -12.20
CA VAL A 621 5.97 63.34 -11.70
C VAL A 621 5.00 63.30 -10.52
N THR A 622 4.23 62.21 -10.39
CA THR A 622 3.39 61.93 -9.21
C THR A 622 3.95 60.74 -8.45
N VAL A 623 4.15 60.89 -7.14
CA VAL A 623 4.82 59.90 -6.29
C VAL A 623 3.90 58.71 -5.99
N LEU A 624 4.37 57.49 -6.26
CA LEU A 624 3.59 56.26 -6.12
C LEU A 624 3.40 55.85 -4.64
N GLY A 625 2.40 54.99 -4.39
CA GLY A 625 2.17 54.37 -3.08
C GLY A 625 3.27 53.37 -2.71
N SER A 626 3.20 52.81 -1.49
CA SER A 626 4.17 51.80 -1.03
C SER A 626 4.12 50.48 -1.80
N GLY A 627 3.04 50.20 -2.52
CA GLY A 627 2.75 48.85 -3.02
C GLY A 627 2.70 47.84 -1.86
N ASP A 628 3.16 46.62 -2.13
CA ASP A 628 3.16 45.50 -1.17
C ASP A 628 4.40 45.48 -0.25
N LEU A 629 5.17 46.58 -0.17
CA LEU A 629 6.37 46.68 0.68
C LEU A 629 6.02 46.56 2.17
N ALA A 630 6.65 45.60 2.86
CA ALA A 630 6.43 45.35 4.28
C ALA A 630 7.73 45.24 5.10
N LYS A 631 7.63 45.63 6.37
CA LYS A 631 8.70 45.58 7.37
C LYS A 631 8.11 45.40 8.79
N PRO A 632 8.21 44.21 9.41
CA PRO A 632 7.61 43.95 10.72
C PRO A 632 8.09 44.93 11.81
N GLY A 633 7.16 45.41 12.64
CA GLY A 633 7.44 46.38 13.72
C GLY A 633 7.48 47.85 13.29
N TYR A 634 7.37 48.16 11.99
CA TYR A 634 7.41 49.53 11.47
C TYR A 634 6.26 49.82 10.50
N ALA A 635 5.64 50.99 10.63
CA ALA A 635 4.73 51.54 9.64
C ALA A 635 5.51 52.27 8.53
N PHE A 636 5.09 52.12 7.27
CA PHE A 636 5.61 52.91 6.14
C PHE A 636 5.26 54.40 6.35
N ALA A 637 6.27 55.27 6.25
CA ALA A 637 6.18 56.69 6.60
C ALA A 637 6.33 57.65 5.39
N GLY A 638 6.61 57.13 4.20
CA GLY A 638 6.80 57.91 2.97
C GLY A 638 8.06 57.52 2.20
N TRP A 639 8.37 58.29 1.16
CA TRP A 639 9.57 58.18 0.34
C TRP A 639 10.54 59.34 0.62
N ASN A 640 11.83 59.15 0.36
CA ASN A 640 12.85 60.21 0.50
C ASN A 640 13.91 60.12 -0.62
N THR A 641 14.46 61.25 -1.09
CA THR A 641 15.48 61.26 -2.17
C THR A 641 16.88 60.78 -1.74
N ALA A 642 17.08 60.42 -0.47
CA ALA A 642 18.33 59.84 0.03
C ALA A 642 18.05 58.62 0.93
N LYS A 643 18.91 57.60 0.82
CA LYS A 643 18.72 56.30 1.49
C LYS A 643 18.77 56.38 3.02
N ASP A 644 19.45 57.39 3.56
CA ASP A 644 19.57 57.68 5.00
C ASP A 644 18.48 58.64 5.54
N GLY A 645 17.52 59.04 4.70
CA GLY A 645 16.46 60.00 5.07
C GLY A 645 16.90 61.48 5.10
N SER A 646 18.14 61.80 4.68
CA SER A 646 18.65 63.19 4.67
C SER A 646 18.15 64.04 3.50
N GLY A 647 17.48 63.43 2.52
CA GLY A 647 16.98 64.07 1.31
C GLY A 647 15.60 64.71 1.47
N THR A 648 14.95 65.00 0.34
CA THR A 648 13.57 65.54 0.33
C THR A 648 12.58 64.40 0.52
N SER A 649 11.67 64.52 1.49
CA SER A 649 10.61 63.54 1.73
C SER A 649 9.34 63.84 0.92
N TYR A 650 8.69 62.78 0.44
CA TYR A 650 7.42 62.82 -0.29
C TYR A 650 6.44 61.78 0.26
N ALA A 651 5.16 62.14 0.33
CA ALA A 651 4.05 61.22 0.57
C ALA A 651 3.54 60.60 -0.74
N ALA A 652 2.79 59.51 -0.63
CA ALA A 652 2.09 58.93 -1.78
C ALA A 652 1.04 59.91 -2.33
N GLY A 653 1.12 60.24 -3.62
CA GLY A 653 0.29 61.24 -4.28
C GLY A 653 0.85 62.67 -4.30
N ASP A 654 2.01 62.94 -3.69
CA ASP A 654 2.73 64.21 -3.88
C ASP A 654 3.24 64.33 -5.32
N THR A 655 3.55 65.57 -5.76
CA THR A 655 4.10 65.83 -7.10
C THR A 655 5.37 66.67 -7.05
N PHE A 656 6.37 66.31 -7.87
CA PHE A 656 7.57 67.11 -8.12
C PHE A 656 7.80 67.29 -9.63
N VAL A 657 8.61 68.26 -10.02
CA VAL A 657 8.98 68.47 -11.44
C VAL A 657 10.34 67.86 -11.74
N MET A 658 10.46 67.24 -12.91
CA MET A 658 11.69 66.56 -13.32
C MET A 658 12.78 67.56 -13.72
N ASP A 659 13.96 67.45 -13.12
CA ASP A 659 15.14 68.26 -13.46
C ASP A 659 16.06 67.51 -14.45
N GLU A 660 17.28 68.02 -14.71
CA GLU A 660 18.25 67.45 -15.68
C GLU A 660 18.93 66.13 -15.23
N ALA A 661 18.26 65.30 -14.43
CA ALA A 661 18.78 64.03 -13.93
C ALA A 661 17.67 63.05 -13.50
N ASN A 662 17.95 61.75 -13.56
CA ASN A 662 17.10 60.70 -13.01
C ASN A 662 16.99 60.82 -11.47
N VAL A 663 15.84 60.44 -10.90
CA VAL A 663 15.55 60.58 -9.46
C VAL A 663 15.27 59.22 -8.83
N SER A 664 15.96 58.91 -7.72
CA SER A 664 15.71 57.72 -6.91
C SER A 664 15.00 58.07 -5.60
N LEU A 665 14.02 57.25 -5.22
CA LEU A 665 13.19 57.42 -4.02
C LEU A 665 13.30 56.18 -3.11
N TYR A 666 13.65 56.41 -1.84
CA TYR A 666 13.92 55.39 -0.83
C TYR A 666 12.84 55.38 0.24
N ALA A 667 12.31 54.21 0.60
CA ALA A 667 11.27 54.11 1.63
C ALA A 667 11.74 54.62 3.01
N GLN A 668 10.80 55.08 3.83
CA GLN A 668 10.99 55.50 5.22
C GLN A 668 10.05 54.72 6.14
N TRP A 669 10.49 54.45 7.37
CA TRP A 669 9.84 53.52 8.30
C TRP A 669 9.75 54.12 9.71
N ARG A 670 8.63 53.94 10.41
CA ARG A 670 8.38 54.49 11.76
C ARG A 670 7.90 53.41 12.73
N GLU A 671 8.53 53.33 13.90
CA GLU A 671 8.17 52.46 15.03
C GLU A 671 6.92 53.01 15.77
N ASP A 672 6.05 52.12 16.28
CA ASP A 672 4.81 52.49 16.99
C ASP A 672 4.94 52.33 18.52
N ALA A 673 4.22 53.16 19.31
CA ALA A 673 4.47 53.36 20.74
C ALA A 673 3.30 52.94 21.67
N PRO A 674 3.56 52.34 22.86
CA PRO A 674 2.52 51.77 23.73
C PRO A 674 2.02 52.69 24.87
N PRO A 675 0.74 52.53 25.31
CA PRO A 675 0.20 53.10 26.56
C PRO A 675 0.33 52.13 27.77
N PRO A 676 0.10 52.60 29.02
CA PRO A 676 0.65 51.96 30.24
C PRO A 676 -0.27 50.98 30.97
N THR A 677 0.28 50.37 32.04
CA THR A 677 -0.16 49.10 32.63
C THR A 677 -0.62 49.19 34.09
N ASP A 678 -1.57 48.32 34.47
CA ASP A 678 -1.68 47.80 35.84
C ASP A 678 -0.43 46.96 36.18
N PRO A 679 -0.09 46.67 37.46
CA PRO A 679 1.16 45.99 37.81
C PRO A 679 1.23 44.57 37.24
N VAL A 680 1.92 44.44 36.11
CA VAL A 680 2.00 43.19 35.36
C VAL A 680 2.87 42.19 36.12
N THR A 681 2.25 41.11 36.57
CA THR A 681 2.92 39.90 37.04
C THR A 681 3.06 38.92 35.89
N TYR A 682 4.22 38.31 35.75
CA TYR A 682 4.56 37.39 34.67
C TYR A 682 4.65 35.96 35.19
N SER A 683 4.35 34.98 34.35
CA SER A 683 4.47 33.55 34.65
C SER A 683 5.69 32.92 33.97
N VAL A 684 6.18 31.83 34.55
CA VAL A 684 7.17 30.94 33.92
C VAL A 684 6.48 29.62 33.60
N THR A 685 6.62 29.15 32.36
CA THR A 685 5.88 28.00 31.85
C THR A 685 6.85 27.00 31.26
N TYR A 686 6.79 25.74 31.68
CA TYR A 686 7.66 24.68 31.15
C TYR A 686 6.93 23.89 30.07
N ASP A 687 7.58 23.74 28.91
CA ASP A 687 7.07 23.01 27.75
C ASP A 687 7.99 21.82 27.48
N GLY A 688 7.43 20.60 27.47
CA GLY A 688 8.19 19.36 27.28
C GLY A 688 8.83 19.20 25.90
N ASN A 689 8.55 20.12 24.97
CA ASN A 689 9.17 20.28 23.66
C ASN A 689 9.22 18.98 22.83
N GLY A 690 8.06 18.35 22.66
CA GLY A 690 7.94 17.09 21.92
C GLY A 690 8.53 15.90 22.66
N ASN A 691 8.41 15.85 24.00
CA ASN A 691 8.67 14.65 24.79
C ASN A 691 7.64 13.55 24.48
N ASP A 692 8.01 12.30 24.73
CA ASP A 692 7.17 11.14 24.40
C ASP A 692 6.38 10.63 25.61
N SER A 693 6.79 11.01 26.83
CA SER A 693 6.08 10.70 28.08
C SER A 693 6.46 11.67 29.21
N GLY A 694 5.65 11.65 30.28
CA GLY A 694 5.78 12.53 31.44
C GLY A 694 5.14 13.91 31.24
N LEU A 695 4.85 14.59 32.34
CA LEU A 695 4.29 15.95 32.35
C LEU A 695 5.38 16.98 32.67
N ALA A 696 5.27 18.17 32.08
CA ALA A 696 6.19 19.27 32.35
C ALA A 696 5.96 19.87 33.77
N PRO A 697 6.99 20.39 34.44
CA PRO A 697 6.85 20.99 35.77
C PRO A 697 5.87 22.17 35.78
N MET A 698 4.88 22.15 36.67
CA MET A 698 3.94 23.26 36.82
C MET A 698 4.40 24.23 37.92
N GLU A 699 4.83 25.43 37.51
CA GLU A 699 5.28 26.50 38.42
C GLU A 699 4.13 27.49 38.68
N ALA A 700 3.59 27.50 39.91
CA ALA A 700 2.40 28.26 40.28
C ALA A 700 2.70 29.71 40.75
N GLY A 701 3.87 30.24 40.42
CA GLY A 701 4.33 31.57 40.82
C GLY A 701 3.92 32.67 39.83
N ALA A 702 3.55 33.84 40.36
CA ALA A 702 3.36 35.07 39.59
C ALA A 702 4.43 36.08 40.04
N TYR A 703 5.31 36.48 39.12
CA TYR A 703 6.56 37.19 39.41
C TYR A 703 6.48 38.64 38.93
N GLY A 704 6.93 39.60 39.74
CA GLY A 704 7.12 40.98 39.32
C GLY A 704 8.41 41.16 38.51
N LYS A 705 8.50 42.24 37.72
CA LYS A 705 9.74 42.60 36.99
C LYS A 705 10.92 42.70 37.96
N GLY A 706 11.94 41.87 37.75
CA GLY A 706 13.15 41.81 38.56
C GLY A 706 13.12 40.78 39.70
N ASP A 707 12.01 40.08 39.95
CA ASP A 707 11.97 38.99 40.93
C ASP A 707 12.83 37.80 40.45
N PRO A 708 13.57 37.12 41.36
CA PRO A 708 14.39 35.98 40.99
C PRO A 708 13.56 34.70 40.82
N VAL A 709 13.62 34.11 39.63
CA VAL A 709 13.13 32.77 39.31
C VAL A 709 14.25 31.76 39.50
N THR A 710 13.94 30.56 40.02
CA THR A 710 14.85 29.41 40.03
C THR A 710 14.31 28.33 39.08
N VAL A 711 15.12 27.92 38.11
CA VAL A 711 14.72 27.03 37.02
C VAL A 711 14.51 25.60 37.53
N GLN A 712 13.32 25.04 37.26
CA GLN A 712 12.92 23.71 37.74
C GLN A 712 13.70 22.57 37.06
N GLY A 713 13.76 21.40 37.69
CA GLY A 713 14.25 20.17 37.07
C GLY A 713 13.21 19.54 36.14
N LYS A 714 13.63 18.66 35.21
CA LYS A 714 12.76 18.03 34.19
C LYS A 714 11.56 17.22 34.72
N GLY A 715 11.49 16.95 36.03
CA GLY A 715 10.50 16.04 36.61
C GLY A 715 10.52 14.67 35.93
N ASP A 716 9.33 14.16 35.60
CA ASP A 716 9.15 12.84 34.98
C ASP A 716 9.20 12.88 33.44
N LEU A 717 9.45 14.04 32.81
CA LEU A 717 9.60 14.17 31.35
C LEU A 717 10.64 13.19 30.79
N ALA A 718 10.28 12.43 29.77
CA ALA A 718 11.19 11.54 29.06
C ALA A 718 10.92 11.58 27.54
N LYS A 719 11.99 11.44 26.77
CA LYS A 719 11.94 11.29 25.31
C LYS A 719 12.82 10.11 24.89
N SER A 720 12.24 9.18 24.15
CA SER A 720 12.92 7.98 23.63
C SER A 720 14.04 8.40 22.68
N GLY A 721 15.24 7.88 22.90
CA GLY A 721 16.42 8.27 22.11
C GLY A 721 17.03 9.63 22.46
N TYR A 722 16.53 10.39 23.46
CA TYR A 722 17.08 11.70 23.83
C TYR A 722 17.35 11.84 25.34
N ALA A 723 18.44 12.54 25.67
CA ALA A 723 18.78 12.99 27.00
C ALA A 723 18.29 14.43 27.23
N PHE A 724 17.78 14.71 28.42
CA PHE A 724 17.43 16.07 28.82
C PHE A 724 18.72 16.87 29.12
N ALA A 725 19.00 17.90 28.32
CA ALA A 725 20.22 18.71 28.42
C ALA A 725 20.02 20.05 29.16
N GLY A 726 18.78 20.51 29.32
CA GLY A 726 18.45 21.78 29.97
C GLY A 726 17.12 22.34 29.46
N TRP A 727 16.88 23.61 29.74
CA TRP A 727 15.75 24.38 29.22
C TRP A 727 16.26 25.52 28.33
N ASN A 728 15.45 25.98 27.37
CA ASN A 728 15.77 27.16 26.56
C ASN A 728 14.53 28.05 26.36
N THR A 729 14.75 29.35 26.21
CA THR A 729 13.69 30.36 26.04
C THR A 729 13.08 30.43 24.64
N ALA A 730 13.63 29.70 23.67
CA ALA A 730 13.05 29.48 22.34
C ALA A 730 12.97 27.97 22.03
N LYS A 731 11.90 27.58 21.32
CA LYS A 731 11.57 26.16 21.04
C LYS A 731 12.60 25.44 20.17
N ASP A 732 13.25 26.20 19.28
CA ASP A 732 14.32 25.76 18.39
C ASP A 732 15.72 25.74 19.06
N GLY A 733 15.82 26.18 20.32
CA GLY A 733 17.09 26.29 21.04
C GLY A 733 17.93 27.53 20.70
N SER A 734 17.41 28.48 19.91
CA SER A 734 18.12 29.72 19.54
C SER A 734 18.21 30.76 20.67
N GLY A 735 17.38 30.62 21.70
CA GLY A 735 17.29 31.52 22.84
C GLY A 735 18.37 31.27 23.90
N THR A 736 18.19 31.89 25.07
CA THR A 736 19.04 31.64 26.25
C THR A 736 18.71 30.28 26.86
N SER A 737 19.72 29.43 27.05
CA SER A 737 19.64 28.16 27.77
C SER A 737 19.86 28.32 29.28
N TYR A 738 19.21 27.46 30.07
CA TYR A 738 19.32 27.36 31.52
C TYR A 738 19.38 25.89 31.98
N ALA A 739 20.24 25.60 32.97
CA ALA A 739 20.26 24.33 33.67
C ALA A 739 19.23 24.30 34.82
N ALA A 740 18.87 23.10 35.27
CA ALA A 740 18.04 22.93 36.46
C ALA A 740 18.77 23.46 37.71
N GLY A 741 18.14 24.42 38.41
CA GLY A 741 18.72 25.13 39.55
C GLY A 741 19.42 26.46 39.22
N ASP A 742 19.52 26.84 37.93
CA ASP A 742 19.94 28.20 37.55
C ASP A 742 18.92 29.24 38.02
N THR A 743 19.35 30.50 38.10
CA THR A 743 18.47 31.63 38.48
C THR A 743 18.55 32.77 37.48
N PHE A 744 17.39 33.40 37.20
CA PHE A 744 17.30 34.59 36.37
C PHE A 744 16.31 35.60 36.97
N ALA A 745 16.45 36.88 36.63
CA ALA A 745 15.54 37.93 37.08
C ALA A 745 14.41 38.10 36.05
N MET A 746 13.15 38.12 36.49
CA MET A 746 11.99 38.14 35.60
C MET A 746 11.94 39.42 34.76
N GLY A 747 11.64 39.27 33.46
CA GLY A 747 11.58 40.36 32.49
C GLY A 747 10.27 41.15 32.49
N GLU A 748 9.92 41.72 31.34
CA GLU A 748 8.62 42.35 31.06
C GLU A 748 7.72 41.50 30.15
N ALA A 749 7.89 40.18 30.22
CA ALA A 749 7.07 39.20 29.52
C ALA A 749 7.06 37.86 30.29
N ASN A 750 6.05 37.02 30.02
CA ASN A 750 6.04 35.63 30.45
C ASN A 750 7.21 34.88 29.79
N VAL A 751 7.80 33.92 30.50
CA VAL A 751 8.94 33.14 30.00
C VAL A 751 8.51 31.69 29.80
N SER A 752 8.43 31.25 28.55
CA SER A 752 8.32 29.82 28.22
C SER A 752 9.72 29.19 28.19
N LEU A 753 9.87 28.09 28.90
CA LEU A 753 11.09 27.28 28.96
C LEU A 753 10.82 25.94 28.29
N TYR A 754 11.33 25.78 27.07
CA TYR A 754 11.22 24.58 26.26
C TYR A 754 12.34 23.61 26.62
N ALA A 755 12.02 22.33 26.79
CA ALA A 755 13.01 21.30 27.06
C ALA A 755 14.02 21.20 25.90
N GLN A 756 15.32 21.24 26.22
CA GLN A 756 16.36 20.91 25.25
C GLN A 756 16.68 19.42 25.34
N TRP A 757 16.21 18.70 24.33
CA TRP A 757 16.54 17.30 24.11
C TRP A 757 17.82 17.20 23.29
N GLN A 758 18.94 16.90 23.95
CA GLN A 758 20.13 16.44 23.23
C GLN A 758 19.88 14.98 22.87
N GLY A 759 20.11 14.57 21.63
CA GLY A 759 20.05 13.15 21.28
C GLY A 759 20.91 12.35 22.26
N ASN A 760 20.40 11.22 22.79
CA ASN A 760 21.25 10.23 23.42
C ASN A 760 22.34 9.96 22.39
N PRO A 761 23.63 10.20 22.72
CA PRO A 761 24.66 10.40 21.72
C PRO A 761 24.61 9.24 20.77
N THR A 762 24.23 9.52 19.52
CA THR A 762 24.05 8.49 18.50
C THR A 762 25.27 7.60 18.58
N PRO A 763 25.11 6.29 18.88
CA PRO A 763 26.15 5.34 18.54
C PRO A 763 26.50 5.69 17.10
N PRO A 764 27.78 6.00 16.79
CA PRO A 764 28.12 6.33 15.42
C PRO A 764 27.55 5.20 14.55
N PRO A 765 27.07 5.49 13.32
CA PRO A 765 26.58 4.43 12.45
C PRO A 765 27.63 3.31 12.41
N PRO A 766 27.25 2.07 12.07
CA PRO A 766 28.23 1.03 11.79
C PRO A 766 29.05 1.45 10.57
N ILE A 767 30.04 2.33 10.80
CA ILE A 767 31.00 2.81 9.83
C ILE A 767 31.78 1.57 9.45
N VAL A 768 31.33 0.93 8.37
CA VAL A 768 32.19 0.28 7.40
C VAL A 768 33.33 1.28 7.18
N PRO A 769 34.53 1.04 7.72
CA PRO A 769 35.61 1.97 7.48
C PRO A 769 35.88 1.92 5.99
N ALA A 770 35.99 3.10 5.36
CA ALA A 770 36.62 3.25 4.06
C ALA A 770 38.14 2.96 4.19
N SER A 771 38.46 1.75 4.63
CA SER A 771 39.76 1.13 4.48
C SER A 771 40.02 1.01 2.98
N PRO A 772 41.27 1.20 2.52
CA PRO A 772 41.61 0.87 1.15
C PRO A 772 41.26 -0.60 0.90
N ALA A 773 40.45 -0.84 -0.12
CA ALA A 773 39.95 -2.16 -0.45
C ALA A 773 41.08 -3.18 -0.62
N SER A 774 40.80 -4.43 -0.27
CA SER A 774 41.85 -5.45 -0.09
C SER A 774 42.46 -5.87 -1.43
N PRO A 775 43.72 -5.51 -1.75
CA PRO A 775 44.26 -5.69 -3.10
C PRO A 775 44.33 -7.16 -3.51
N GLY A 776 43.70 -7.51 -4.63
CA GLY A 776 43.61 -8.89 -5.11
C GLY A 776 42.51 -9.73 -4.46
N PHE A 777 41.57 -9.13 -3.72
CA PHE A 777 40.27 -9.75 -3.47
C PHE A 777 39.24 -9.24 -4.48
N THR A 778 38.43 -10.16 -4.99
CA THR A 778 37.52 -9.94 -6.12
C THR A 778 36.16 -10.56 -5.79
N ILE A 779 35.08 -9.80 -5.94
CA ILE A 779 33.71 -10.35 -5.94
C ILE A 779 33.24 -10.50 -7.40
N ILE A 780 32.14 -11.22 -7.62
CA ILE A 780 31.51 -11.31 -8.95
C ILE A 780 30.14 -10.63 -8.86
N VAL A 781 29.84 -9.74 -9.82
CA VAL A 781 28.54 -9.07 -9.95
C VAL A 781 27.96 -9.41 -11.31
N GLY A 782 26.84 -10.14 -11.34
CA GLY A 782 26.38 -10.85 -12.53
C GLY A 782 27.41 -11.91 -12.92
N GLU A 783 27.97 -11.81 -14.12
CA GLU A 783 29.12 -12.64 -14.56
C GLU A 783 30.48 -11.90 -14.44
N GLN A 784 30.50 -10.63 -14.04
CA GLN A 784 31.68 -9.78 -14.15
C GLN A 784 32.51 -9.76 -12.85
N PRO A 785 33.82 -10.07 -12.88
CA PRO A 785 34.69 -9.92 -11.73
C PRO A 785 34.92 -8.42 -11.40
N ARG A 786 34.80 -8.07 -10.13
CA ARG A 786 34.97 -6.72 -9.60
C ARG A 786 36.03 -6.70 -8.50
N GLU A 787 37.14 -6.04 -8.76
CA GLU A 787 38.15 -5.71 -7.74
C GLU A 787 37.71 -4.48 -6.94
N ASN A 788 38.41 -4.16 -5.84
CA ASN A 788 38.20 -3.00 -4.97
C ASN A 788 36.83 -2.85 -4.27
N ALA A 789 35.88 -3.74 -4.57
CA ALA A 789 34.52 -3.73 -4.03
C ALA A 789 34.37 -4.07 -2.53
N ALA A 790 35.45 -4.48 -1.85
CA ALA A 790 35.36 -5.01 -0.49
C ALA A 790 36.66 -4.91 0.34
N THR A 791 36.49 -4.84 1.66
CA THR A 791 37.55 -4.98 2.66
C THR A 791 37.46 -6.34 3.36
N VAL A 792 38.58 -7.05 3.50
CA VAL A 792 38.68 -8.33 4.20
C VAL A 792 39.41 -8.14 5.53
N ALA A 793 38.71 -8.36 6.65
CA ALA A 793 39.28 -8.41 7.99
C ALA A 793 39.41 -9.87 8.46
N LYS A 794 40.52 -10.20 9.14
CA LYS A 794 40.76 -11.50 9.77
C LYS A 794 41.00 -11.31 11.27
N SER A 795 40.37 -12.15 12.09
CA SER A 795 40.44 -12.08 13.55
C SER A 795 40.34 -13.48 14.16
N THR A 796 40.77 -13.64 15.41
CA THR A 796 40.63 -14.90 16.15
C THR A 796 39.87 -14.65 17.45
N GLN A 797 38.73 -15.31 17.63
CA GLN A 797 37.88 -15.19 18.83
C GLN A 797 37.69 -16.56 19.46
N ASN A 798 37.98 -16.70 20.75
CA ASN A 798 37.89 -17.97 21.49
C ASN A 798 38.63 -19.16 20.83
N GLY A 799 39.65 -18.88 20.01
CA GLY A 799 40.42 -19.87 19.24
C GLY A 799 39.92 -20.13 17.81
N SER A 800 38.71 -19.68 17.47
CA SER A 800 38.09 -19.79 16.14
C SER A 800 38.57 -18.66 15.20
N GLN A 801 38.89 -18.99 13.95
CA GLN A 801 39.26 -18.03 12.92
C GLN A 801 38.01 -17.41 12.27
N ILE A 802 37.80 -16.11 12.51
CA ILE A 802 36.68 -15.34 11.97
C ILE A 802 37.18 -14.39 10.89
N VAL A 803 36.66 -14.57 9.69
CA VAL A 803 36.83 -13.66 8.55
C VAL A 803 35.58 -12.82 8.39
N THR A 804 35.74 -11.51 8.24
CA THR A 804 34.65 -10.59 7.87
C THR A 804 35.01 -9.94 6.55
N VAL A 805 34.18 -10.13 5.53
CA VAL A 805 34.22 -9.39 4.28
C VAL A 805 33.16 -8.29 4.36
N THR A 806 33.55 -7.04 4.16
CA THR A 806 32.63 -5.91 4.16
C THR A 806 32.60 -5.30 2.77
N LEU A 807 31.42 -5.25 2.16
CA LEU A 807 31.22 -4.72 0.81
C LEU A 807 31.13 -3.19 0.87
N ASP A 808 31.75 -2.51 -0.10
CA ASP A 808 31.66 -1.06 -0.25
C ASP A 808 30.40 -0.72 -1.06
N PRO A 809 29.43 0.05 -0.53
CA PRO A 809 28.20 0.37 -1.24
C PRO A 809 28.40 1.33 -2.41
N ALA A 810 29.49 2.12 -2.46
CA ALA A 810 29.63 3.23 -3.40
C ALA A 810 29.70 2.74 -4.86
N GLU A 811 30.70 1.92 -5.20
CA GLU A 811 30.82 1.38 -6.57
C GLU A 811 29.83 0.22 -6.81
N LEU A 812 29.45 -0.51 -5.75
CA LEU A 812 28.62 -1.70 -5.87
C LEU A 812 27.16 -1.38 -6.22
N ASN A 813 26.60 -0.31 -5.67
CA ASN A 813 25.24 0.11 -5.98
C ASN A 813 25.11 0.54 -7.46
N ASP A 814 26.12 1.23 -8.02
CA ASP A 814 26.19 1.58 -9.43
C ASP A 814 26.25 0.34 -10.34
N TRP A 815 27.03 -0.69 -9.97
CA TRP A 815 27.09 -1.93 -10.76
C TRP A 815 25.81 -2.75 -10.69
N ILE A 816 25.06 -2.72 -9.57
CA ILE A 816 23.73 -3.33 -9.46
C ILE A 816 22.72 -2.55 -10.31
N ALA A 817 22.77 -1.21 -10.29
CA ALA A 817 21.91 -0.37 -11.13
C ALA A 817 22.12 -0.66 -12.63
N ALA A 818 23.36 -0.89 -13.03
CA ALA A 818 23.78 -1.18 -14.41
C ALA A 818 23.66 -2.65 -14.86
N SER A 819 23.14 -3.57 -14.02
CA SER A 819 23.03 -5.00 -14.35
C SER A 819 21.57 -5.48 -14.53
N ASP A 820 21.39 -6.70 -15.03
CA ASP A 820 20.07 -7.27 -15.39
C ASP A 820 19.21 -7.67 -14.17
N GLU A 821 17.91 -7.95 -14.38
CA GLU A 821 17.08 -8.59 -13.35
C GLU A 821 17.64 -9.98 -12.97
N GLY A 822 17.51 -10.35 -11.69
CA GLY A 822 18.06 -11.59 -11.15
C GLY A 822 19.57 -11.56 -10.85
N THR A 823 20.20 -10.37 -10.89
CA THR A 823 21.65 -10.21 -10.65
C THR A 823 22.12 -10.88 -9.35
N LEU A 824 23.17 -11.69 -9.45
CA LEU A 824 23.86 -12.30 -8.32
C LEU A 824 25.10 -11.48 -7.92
N ILE A 825 25.33 -11.33 -6.63
CA ILE A 825 26.63 -10.89 -6.08
C ILE A 825 27.28 -12.07 -5.38
N ALA A 826 28.25 -12.71 -6.02
CA ALA A 826 29.00 -13.81 -5.42
C ALA A 826 30.23 -13.29 -4.67
N VAL A 827 30.30 -13.60 -3.37
CA VAL A 827 31.40 -13.27 -2.48
C VAL A 827 32.19 -14.54 -2.17
N PRO A 828 33.38 -14.74 -2.77
CA PRO A 828 34.15 -15.96 -2.62
C PRO A 828 34.89 -16.03 -1.26
N ALA A 829 35.40 -17.23 -0.95
CA ALA A 829 36.06 -17.54 0.31
C ALA A 829 37.40 -16.78 0.50
N ALA A 830 37.36 -15.63 1.18
CA ALA A 830 38.54 -14.81 1.48
C ALA A 830 39.58 -15.48 2.44
N ASP A 831 39.21 -16.59 3.08
CA ASP A 831 40.14 -17.58 3.61
C ASP A 831 39.49 -18.98 3.65
N PRO A 832 40.01 -20.00 2.94
CA PRO A 832 39.55 -21.38 3.06
C PRO A 832 39.70 -21.97 4.48
N ALA A 833 40.67 -21.47 5.26
CA ALA A 833 40.92 -21.91 6.63
C ALA A 833 40.02 -21.22 7.68
N ALA A 834 39.12 -20.31 7.29
CA ALA A 834 38.18 -19.67 8.22
C ALA A 834 37.21 -20.69 8.84
N ASP A 835 37.03 -20.63 10.15
CA ASP A 835 35.99 -21.38 10.87
C ASP A 835 34.63 -20.71 10.74
N ARG A 836 34.60 -19.38 10.62
CA ARG A 836 33.38 -18.59 10.43
C ARG A 836 33.66 -17.44 9.46
N THR A 837 32.85 -17.33 8.42
CA THR A 837 32.90 -16.24 7.43
C THR A 837 31.64 -15.42 7.55
N ALA A 838 31.78 -14.12 7.79
CA ALA A 838 30.69 -13.15 7.73
C ALA A 838 30.86 -12.24 6.51
N VAL A 839 29.76 -11.96 5.82
CA VAL A 839 29.66 -10.85 4.87
C VAL A 839 28.79 -9.76 5.49
N SER A 840 29.24 -8.51 5.39
CA SER A 840 28.49 -7.33 5.76
C SER A 840 28.23 -6.47 4.52
N LEU A 841 26.97 -6.17 4.25
CA LEU A 841 26.53 -5.21 3.22
C LEU A 841 25.63 -4.14 3.86
N SER A 842 25.52 -2.97 3.23
CA SER A 842 24.58 -1.95 3.68
C SER A 842 23.14 -2.33 3.34
N GLY A 843 22.16 -1.76 4.07
CA GLY A 843 20.76 -1.85 3.68
C GLY A 843 20.47 -1.18 2.33
N SER A 844 21.22 -0.15 1.93
CA SER A 844 21.07 0.47 0.60
C SER A 844 21.49 -0.47 -0.54
N THR A 845 22.56 -1.24 -0.36
CA THR A 845 22.96 -2.33 -1.28
C THR A 845 21.94 -3.48 -1.28
N ALA A 846 21.34 -3.80 -0.13
CA ALA A 846 20.24 -4.77 -0.08
C ALA A 846 19.00 -4.28 -0.84
N LYS A 847 18.61 -3.00 -0.69
CA LYS A 847 17.49 -2.39 -1.44
C LYS A 847 17.78 -2.31 -2.95
N ALA A 848 19.03 -2.04 -3.33
CA ALA A 848 19.46 -2.06 -4.74
C ALA A 848 19.34 -3.46 -5.36
N LEU A 849 19.72 -4.51 -4.63
CA LEU A 849 19.48 -5.90 -5.06
C LEU A 849 17.98 -6.22 -5.12
N GLU A 850 17.20 -5.83 -4.12
CA GLU A 850 15.75 -6.06 -4.06
C GLU A 850 15.04 -5.46 -5.29
N ALA A 851 15.38 -4.21 -5.66
CA ALA A 851 14.89 -3.53 -6.86
C ALA A 851 15.27 -4.22 -8.19
N LYS A 852 16.23 -5.16 -8.17
CA LYS A 852 16.66 -5.97 -9.32
C LYS A 852 16.26 -7.45 -9.19
N ARG A 853 15.47 -7.84 -8.19
CA ARG A 853 15.21 -9.26 -7.81
C ARG A 853 16.49 -10.08 -7.59
N GLY A 854 17.56 -9.40 -7.20
CA GLY A 854 18.90 -9.95 -7.08
C GLY A 854 19.12 -10.71 -5.78
N ALA A 855 20.23 -11.43 -5.73
CA ALA A 855 20.63 -12.23 -4.57
C ALA A 855 22.11 -12.08 -4.23
N ILE A 856 22.44 -12.19 -2.94
CA ILE A 856 23.83 -12.32 -2.49
C ILE A 856 24.16 -13.80 -2.29
N VAL A 857 25.34 -14.21 -2.78
CA VAL A 857 25.83 -15.59 -2.75
C VAL A 857 27.16 -15.63 -1.99
N LEU A 858 27.12 -15.94 -0.70
CA LEU A 858 28.33 -16.15 0.11
C LEU A 858 28.84 -17.58 -0.10
N GLN A 859 30.08 -17.74 -0.54
CA GLN A 859 30.70 -19.04 -0.79
C GLN A 859 31.85 -19.32 0.18
N THR A 860 31.88 -20.52 0.76
CA THR A 860 32.98 -21.02 1.59
C THR A 860 33.29 -22.47 1.25
N GLY A 861 34.50 -22.95 1.58
CA GLY A 861 34.91 -24.36 1.38
C GLY A 861 34.15 -25.39 2.24
N TYR A 862 33.12 -24.98 2.96
CA TYR A 862 32.27 -25.80 3.83
C TYR A 862 30.78 -25.50 3.66
N GLY A 863 30.42 -24.56 2.79
CA GLY A 863 29.04 -24.28 2.42
C GLY A 863 28.86 -22.97 1.65
N SER A 864 27.81 -22.90 0.85
CA SER A 864 27.39 -21.69 0.13
C SER A 864 25.99 -21.27 0.56
N TYR A 865 25.71 -19.97 0.54
CA TYR A 865 24.41 -19.43 0.93
C TYR A 865 23.93 -18.41 -0.10
N THR A 866 22.83 -18.73 -0.79
CA THR A 866 22.18 -17.88 -1.80
C THR A 866 20.93 -17.25 -1.20
N LEU A 867 21.00 -15.95 -0.93
CA LEU A 867 19.95 -15.14 -0.30
C LEU A 867 19.37 -14.13 -1.29
N PRO A 868 18.15 -14.31 -1.80
CA PRO A 868 17.41 -13.27 -2.52
C PRO A 868 17.15 -12.07 -1.60
N ALA A 869 17.38 -10.85 -2.09
CA ALA A 869 17.31 -9.66 -1.25
C ALA A 869 15.90 -9.36 -0.72
N GLU A 870 14.85 -9.67 -1.51
CA GLU A 870 13.44 -9.60 -1.11
C GLU A 870 13.16 -10.37 0.19
N GLN A 871 13.87 -11.49 0.42
CA GLN A 871 13.70 -12.33 1.61
C GLN A 871 14.34 -11.73 2.88
N LEU A 872 14.93 -10.54 2.80
CA LEU A 872 15.27 -9.73 3.97
C LEU A 872 14.06 -8.93 4.49
N ASN A 873 13.07 -8.63 3.63
CA ASN A 873 11.94 -7.74 3.93
C ASN A 873 12.41 -6.44 4.60
N LEU A 874 13.20 -5.65 3.86
CA LEU A 874 14.01 -4.56 4.43
C LEU A 874 13.15 -3.50 5.13
N ASP A 875 11.95 -3.24 4.63
CA ASP A 875 11.06 -2.19 5.15
C ASP A 875 10.49 -2.58 6.53
N ARG A 876 10.22 -3.88 6.74
CA ARG A 876 9.89 -4.44 8.07
C ARG A 876 11.09 -4.38 9.03
N LEU A 877 12.31 -4.59 8.54
CA LEU A 877 13.52 -4.46 9.35
C LEU A 877 13.77 -3.02 9.79
N LEU A 878 13.63 -2.05 8.87
CA LEU A 878 13.74 -0.62 9.19
C LEU A 878 12.71 -0.20 10.24
N ALA A 879 11.43 -0.56 10.04
CA ALA A 879 10.36 -0.31 11.01
C ALA A 879 10.67 -0.89 12.41
N SER A 880 11.32 -2.06 12.49
CA SER A 880 11.71 -2.68 13.77
C SER A 880 12.90 -2.01 14.47
N PHE A 881 13.61 -1.08 13.82
CA PHE A 881 14.60 -0.20 14.47
C PHE A 881 14.02 1.18 14.87
N GLY A 882 12.82 1.53 14.41
CA GLY A 882 12.13 2.78 14.73
C GLY A 882 12.00 3.73 13.53
N GLU A 883 11.23 4.81 13.71
CA GLU A 883 11.01 5.80 12.65
C GLU A 883 12.28 6.58 12.29
N GLY A 884 12.43 6.90 11.00
CA GLY A 884 13.54 7.70 10.47
C GLY A 884 14.85 6.94 10.22
N VAL A 885 14.94 5.66 10.58
CA VAL A 885 16.07 4.79 10.24
C VAL A 885 16.06 4.51 8.74
N LYS A 886 17.22 4.65 8.08
CA LYS A 886 17.32 4.52 6.62
C LYS A 886 18.10 3.29 6.15
N PRO A 887 17.94 2.84 4.88
CA PRO A 887 18.73 1.75 4.31
C PRO A 887 20.25 1.98 4.40
N GLU A 888 20.74 3.20 4.22
CA GLU A 888 22.17 3.50 4.30
C GLU A 888 22.76 3.40 5.73
N ASP A 889 21.93 3.50 6.78
CA ASP A 889 22.40 3.48 8.17
C ASP A 889 22.52 2.07 8.77
N ILE A 890 21.88 1.07 8.17
CA ILE A 890 21.83 -0.31 8.68
C ILE A 890 22.82 -1.22 7.96
N ALA A 891 23.41 -2.17 8.70
CA ALA A 891 24.27 -3.22 8.16
C ALA A 891 23.55 -4.58 8.20
N ILE A 892 23.40 -5.22 7.05
CA ILE A 892 22.97 -6.62 6.95
C ILE A 892 24.21 -7.51 7.03
N ARG A 893 24.19 -8.47 7.95
CA ARG A 893 25.29 -9.41 8.22
C ARG A 893 24.84 -10.84 7.97
N VAL A 894 25.35 -11.44 6.90
CA VAL A 894 25.15 -12.84 6.50
C VAL A 894 26.34 -13.67 6.97
N VAL A 895 26.14 -14.88 7.51
CA VAL A 895 27.21 -15.70 8.09
C VAL A 895 27.09 -17.16 7.66
N ILE A 896 28.23 -17.79 7.37
CA ILE A 896 28.41 -19.25 7.36
C ILE A 896 29.49 -19.63 8.39
N GLY A 897 29.31 -20.71 9.16
CA GLY A 897 30.30 -21.17 10.15
C GLY A 897 30.35 -22.68 10.37
N LYS A 898 31.55 -23.25 10.60
CA LYS A 898 31.81 -24.68 10.78
C LYS A 898 31.54 -25.24 12.18
N ASN A 899 31.69 -24.42 13.23
CA ASN A 899 31.82 -24.89 14.61
C ASN A 899 31.57 -23.76 15.63
N GLY A 900 31.17 -24.13 16.86
CA GLY A 900 31.46 -23.35 18.07
C GLY A 900 30.28 -22.94 18.95
N ASN A 901 29.06 -22.96 18.43
CA ASN A 901 27.82 -22.63 19.15
C ASN A 901 27.29 -23.83 19.98
N ALA A 902 26.04 -23.77 20.46
CA ALA A 902 25.44 -24.81 21.30
C ALA A 902 24.90 -25.96 20.46
N GLU A 903 24.28 -25.63 19.34
CA GLU A 903 23.57 -26.48 18.39
C GLU A 903 24.52 -27.42 17.65
N ALA A 904 25.76 -26.99 17.36
CA ALA A 904 26.81 -27.89 16.85
C ALA A 904 27.14 -29.03 17.85
N LYS A 905 27.16 -28.75 19.16
CA LYS A 905 27.36 -29.76 20.21
C LYS A 905 26.09 -30.58 20.46
N ALA A 906 24.92 -30.00 20.20
CA ALA A 906 23.66 -30.74 20.18
C ALA A 906 23.65 -31.80 19.05
N ALA A 907 24.23 -31.48 17.88
CA ALA A 907 24.43 -32.45 16.79
C ALA A 907 25.30 -33.65 17.23
N GLU A 908 26.47 -33.37 17.82
CA GLU A 908 27.38 -34.39 18.36
C GLU A 908 26.69 -35.22 19.46
N SER A 909 25.82 -34.60 20.26
CA SER A 909 25.06 -35.27 21.33
C SER A 909 23.93 -36.16 20.79
N ALA A 910 23.26 -35.73 19.72
CA ALA A 910 22.21 -36.50 19.04
C ALA A 910 22.81 -37.73 18.33
N GLU A 911 23.95 -37.58 17.65
CA GLU A 911 24.73 -38.71 17.13
C GLU A 911 25.15 -39.67 18.26
N ALA A 912 25.70 -39.13 19.36
CA ALA A 912 26.09 -39.95 20.52
C ALA A 912 24.91 -40.68 21.20
N SER A 913 23.66 -40.20 21.03
CA SER A 913 22.45 -40.92 21.46
C SER A 913 21.97 -42.01 20.48
N GLY A 914 22.54 -42.06 19.27
CA GLY A 914 22.15 -43.00 18.22
C GLY A 914 20.91 -42.58 17.41
N ALA A 915 20.56 -41.29 17.38
CA ALA A 915 19.41 -40.79 16.61
C ALA A 915 19.66 -40.82 15.09
N PHE A 916 20.91 -40.57 14.68
CA PHE A 916 21.42 -40.60 13.31
C PHE A 916 22.96 -40.63 13.32
N GLU A 917 23.60 -40.87 12.17
CA GLU A 917 25.04 -40.61 11.98
C GLU A 917 25.23 -39.26 11.26
N LEU A 918 26.24 -38.48 11.65
CA LEU A 918 26.64 -37.25 10.94
C LEU A 918 27.47 -37.60 9.69
N VAL A 919 27.05 -37.09 8.54
CA VAL A 919 27.79 -37.28 7.27
C VAL A 919 28.83 -36.17 7.07
N VAL A 920 28.58 -34.97 7.61
CA VAL A 920 29.49 -33.82 7.64
C VAL A 920 29.33 -33.04 8.96
N PRO A 921 30.32 -32.26 9.39
CA PRO A 921 30.18 -31.35 10.53
C PRO A 921 29.03 -30.34 10.32
N PRO A 922 28.29 -29.95 11.38
CA PRO A 922 27.17 -29.00 11.27
C PRO A 922 27.62 -27.63 10.75
N VAL A 923 26.85 -27.05 9.84
CA VAL A 923 27.11 -25.72 9.26
C VAL A 923 26.05 -24.73 9.72
N THR A 924 26.52 -23.67 10.36
CA THR A 924 25.71 -22.54 10.84
C THR A 924 25.42 -21.57 9.69
N PHE A 925 24.16 -21.21 9.48
CA PHE A 925 23.73 -20.17 8.53
C PHE A 925 22.87 -19.13 9.27
N GLU A 926 23.44 -17.95 9.55
CA GLU A 926 22.77 -16.85 10.26
C GLU A 926 22.62 -15.62 9.35
N ILE A 927 21.56 -14.84 9.58
CA ILE A 927 21.43 -13.45 9.09
C ILE A 927 21.00 -12.57 10.25
N SER A 928 21.54 -11.36 10.31
CA SER A 928 21.11 -10.32 11.24
C SER A 928 21.21 -8.94 10.60
N ALA A 929 20.28 -8.05 10.94
CA ALA A 929 20.41 -6.61 10.69
C ALA A 929 20.99 -5.93 11.94
N VAL A 930 21.83 -4.92 11.76
CA VAL A 930 22.53 -4.20 12.83
C VAL A 930 22.40 -2.70 12.63
N TYR A 931 21.92 -2.01 13.66
CA TYR A 931 21.78 -0.54 13.70
C TYR A 931 21.88 -0.05 15.15
N GLY A 932 22.62 1.04 15.40
CA GLY A 932 22.74 1.65 16.73
C GLY A 932 23.33 0.74 17.84
N GLY A 933 23.94 -0.40 17.48
CA GLY A 933 24.35 -1.45 18.42
C GLY A 933 23.26 -2.48 18.74
N SER A 934 22.00 -2.23 18.36
CA SER A 934 20.94 -3.23 18.31
C SER A 934 21.20 -4.23 17.19
N THR A 935 20.85 -5.49 17.42
CA THR A 935 20.97 -6.58 16.44
C THR A 935 19.63 -7.32 16.37
N ILE A 936 19.05 -7.41 15.19
CA ILE A 936 17.77 -8.10 14.94
C ILE A 936 18.07 -9.31 14.04
N PRO A 937 17.76 -10.55 14.47
CA PRO A 937 17.94 -11.73 13.63
C PRO A 937 16.90 -11.73 12.50
N VAL A 938 17.27 -12.26 11.34
CA VAL A 938 16.31 -12.65 10.29
C VAL A 938 16.20 -14.17 10.37
N ASP A 939 15.10 -14.66 10.93
CA ASP A 939 14.92 -16.06 11.34
C ASP A 939 13.88 -16.83 10.52
N ARG A 940 12.95 -16.12 9.85
CA ARG A 940 11.90 -16.63 8.96
C ARG A 940 11.97 -15.99 7.57
N PHE A 941 11.61 -16.78 6.56
CA PHE A 941 11.42 -16.36 5.17
C PHE A 941 10.00 -16.68 4.67
N ASP A 942 9.60 -16.02 3.58
CA ASP A 942 8.29 -16.23 2.94
C ASP A 942 8.38 -17.20 1.75
N THR A 943 9.59 -17.45 1.23
CA THR A 943 9.89 -18.51 0.23
C THR A 943 11.19 -19.26 0.57
N PHE A 944 11.42 -20.42 -0.06
CA PHE A 944 12.63 -21.22 0.21
C PHE A 944 13.94 -20.54 -0.21
N VAL A 945 14.74 -20.16 0.79
CA VAL A 945 16.13 -19.72 0.58
C VAL A 945 17.06 -20.94 0.47
N THR A 946 18.06 -20.86 -0.41
CA THR A 946 18.95 -21.99 -0.77
C THR A 946 20.29 -21.94 -0.04
N ARG A 947 20.63 -23.03 0.63
CA ARG A 947 21.92 -23.28 1.28
C ARG A 947 22.54 -24.53 0.65
N GLU A 948 23.85 -24.61 0.59
CA GLU A 948 24.57 -25.72 -0.02
C GLU A 948 25.69 -26.18 0.90
N ILE A 949 25.87 -27.50 1.06
CA ILE A 949 27.00 -28.07 1.82
C ILE A 949 27.71 -29.11 0.94
N PRO A 950 29.04 -28.97 0.68
CA PRO A 950 29.79 -29.93 -0.11
C PRO A 950 29.96 -31.27 0.63
N LEU A 951 29.79 -32.37 -0.09
CA LEU A 951 30.07 -33.71 0.43
C LEU A 951 31.58 -34.03 0.36
N PRO A 952 32.17 -34.71 1.36
CA PRO A 952 33.57 -35.13 1.28
C PRO A 952 33.83 -36.08 0.10
N GLU A 953 35.03 -35.99 -0.50
CA GLU A 953 35.42 -36.82 -1.64
C GLU A 953 35.20 -38.32 -1.37
N GLY A 954 34.45 -38.98 -2.25
CA GLY A 954 34.12 -40.41 -2.12
C GLY A 954 32.94 -40.74 -1.20
N VAL A 955 32.23 -39.76 -0.63
CA VAL A 955 30.95 -39.99 0.06
C VAL A 955 29.81 -40.11 -0.96
N ASP A 956 29.22 -41.30 -1.04
CA ASP A 956 28.02 -41.56 -1.83
C ASP A 956 26.82 -40.72 -1.31
N PRO A 957 26.19 -39.85 -2.14
CA PRO A 957 25.07 -39.02 -1.72
C PRO A 957 23.87 -39.82 -1.19
N SER A 958 23.68 -41.07 -1.63
CA SER A 958 22.59 -41.93 -1.14
C SER A 958 22.73 -42.37 0.32
N ARG A 959 23.87 -42.06 0.98
CA ARG A 959 24.04 -42.19 2.43
C ARG A 959 23.40 -41.04 3.22
N VAL A 960 23.18 -39.88 2.61
CA VAL A 960 22.49 -38.76 3.26
C VAL A 960 20.99 -39.00 3.10
N ALA A 961 20.29 -39.21 4.21
CA ALA A 961 18.84 -39.24 4.20
C ALA A 961 18.29 -37.83 3.96
N THR A 962 18.76 -36.86 4.74
CA THR A 962 18.38 -35.45 4.63
C THR A 962 19.37 -34.57 5.38
N ALA A 963 19.29 -33.24 5.22
CA ALA A 963 19.73 -32.33 6.24
C ALA A 963 18.67 -32.20 7.36
N VAL A 964 19.12 -31.92 8.58
CA VAL A 964 18.30 -31.54 9.73
C VAL A 964 18.69 -30.17 10.24
N VAL A 965 17.71 -29.41 10.75
CA VAL A 965 17.92 -28.26 11.61
C VAL A 965 17.91 -28.71 13.07
N LEU A 966 18.85 -28.22 13.86
CA LEU A 966 19.00 -28.51 15.29
C LEU A 966 18.66 -27.29 16.15
N ASN A 967 18.03 -27.53 17.29
CA ASN A 967 17.71 -26.53 18.30
C ASN A 967 18.66 -26.66 19.52
N GLU A 968 18.77 -25.63 20.36
CA GLU A 968 19.66 -25.64 21.55
C GLU A 968 19.31 -26.75 22.58
N ASP A 969 18.06 -27.21 22.62
CA ASP A 969 17.58 -28.24 23.54
C ASP A 969 17.90 -29.69 23.10
N GLY A 970 18.53 -29.86 21.93
CA GLY A 970 18.83 -31.17 21.35
C GLY A 970 17.71 -31.77 20.49
N THR A 971 16.57 -31.09 20.33
CA THR A 971 15.57 -31.47 19.33
C THR A 971 16.04 -31.09 17.92
N PHE A 972 15.52 -31.79 16.92
CA PHE A 972 15.83 -31.56 15.51
C PHE A 972 14.60 -31.73 14.63
N ARG A 973 14.61 -31.13 13.45
CA ARG A 973 13.62 -31.35 12.38
C ARG A 973 14.32 -31.62 11.04
N PRO A 974 13.78 -32.49 10.17
CA PRO A 974 14.26 -32.61 8.79
C PRO A 974 14.01 -31.31 8.01
N VAL A 975 14.77 -31.07 6.96
CA VAL A 975 14.52 -29.99 5.99
C VAL A 975 14.77 -30.47 4.55
N PRO A 976 14.03 -29.98 3.54
CA PRO A 976 14.23 -30.32 2.13
C PRO A 976 15.69 -30.31 1.69
N THR A 977 16.13 -31.44 1.15
CA THR A 977 17.53 -31.71 0.79
C THR A 977 17.60 -32.58 -0.46
N SER A 978 18.04 -32.00 -1.57
CA SER A 978 18.38 -32.69 -2.81
C SER A 978 19.87 -32.58 -3.11
N PHE A 979 20.34 -33.05 -4.27
CA PHE A 979 21.77 -33.07 -4.62
C PHE A 979 22.04 -32.51 -6.01
N THR A 980 23.21 -31.90 -6.19
CA THR A 980 23.70 -31.41 -7.47
C THR A 980 25.22 -31.58 -7.56
N GLU A 981 25.74 -31.77 -8.76
CA GLU A 981 27.17 -31.96 -9.02
C GLU A 981 27.71 -30.77 -9.83
N ARG A 982 28.82 -30.19 -9.38
CA ARG A 982 29.55 -29.10 -10.04
C ARG A 982 31.03 -29.41 -10.01
N ASP A 983 31.67 -29.42 -11.18
CA ASP A 983 33.11 -29.68 -11.34
C ASP A 983 33.63 -30.98 -10.68
N GLY A 984 32.77 -32.01 -10.61
CA GLY A 984 33.05 -33.29 -9.94
C GLY A 984 32.88 -33.29 -8.42
N GLN A 985 32.46 -32.16 -7.83
CA GLN A 985 32.12 -32.01 -6.43
C GLN A 985 30.58 -32.06 -6.26
N THR A 986 30.09 -32.96 -5.42
CA THR A 986 28.66 -33.03 -5.09
C THR A 986 28.34 -32.10 -3.92
N TYR A 987 27.20 -31.41 -4.01
CA TYR A 987 26.65 -30.54 -2.98
C TYR A 987 25.26 -31.04 -2.57
N ALA A 988 25.01 -31.10 -1.28
CA ALA A 988 23.65 -31.19 -0.74
C ALA A 988 23.00 -29.81 -0.80
N VAL A 989 21.89 -29.70 -1.53
CA VAL A 989 21.12 -28.47 -1.74
C VAL A 989 19.97 -28.44 -0.75
N ILE A 990 20.09 -27.60 0.26
CA ILE A 990 19.14 -27.45 1.36
C ILE A 990 18.23 -26.26 1.07
N ARG A 991 16.92 -26.49 1.01
CA ARG A 991 15.90 -25.45 0.87
C ARG A 991 15.15 -25.31 2.19
N SER A 992 15.18 -24.12 2.79
CA SER A 992 14.64 -23.90 4.14
C SER A 992 14.13 -22.48 4.35
N LEU A 993 12.96 -22.38 4.99
CA LEU A 993 12.21 -21.16 5.35
C LEU A 993 12.68 -20.50 6.65
N THR A 994 13.75 -21.01 7.26
CA THR A 994 14.31 -20.46 8.51
C THR A 994 15.83 -20.27 8.42
N ASN A 995 16.45 -19.57 9.37
CA ASN A 995 17.90 -19.62 9.62
C ASN A 995 18.21 -20.45 10.87
N SER A 996 19.32 -21.21 10.84
CA SER A 996 19.75 -22.08 11.94
C SER A 996 21.10 -22.78 11.65
N VAL A 997 21.44 -23.79 12.46
CA VAL A 997 22.49 -24.77 12.20
C VAL A 997 21.92 -25.99 11.49
N TYR A 998 22.59 -26.42 10.42
CA TYR A 998 22.20 -27.52 9.55
C TYR A 998 23.24 -28.63 9.56
N ALA A 999 22.82 -29.88 9.70
CA ALA A 999 23.70 -31.05 9.62
C ALA A 999 23.18 -32.04 8.56
N LEU A 1000 24.05 -32.60 7.71
CA LEU A 1000 23.69 -33.70 6.81
C LEU A 1000 23.76 -35.01 7.59
N VAL A 1001 22.67 -35.80 7.58
CA VAL A 1001 22.55 -36.99 8.43
C VAL A 1001 22.20 -38.26 7.64
N SER A 1002 22.69 -39.38 8.16
CA SER A 1002 22.41 -40.75 7.71
C SER A 1002 21.47 -41.41 8.72
N HIS A 1003 20.29 -41.81 8.25
CA HIS A 1003 19.28 -42.52 9.01
C HIS A 1003 18.44 -43.34 8.01
N ALA A 1004 18.61 -44.66 8.00
CA ALA A 1004 17.89 -45.56 7.09
C ALA A 1004 16.73 -46.24 7.82
N LYS A 1005 15.50 -46.08 7.30
CA LYS A 1005 14.29 -46.61 7.92
C LYS A 1005 13.51 -47.54 6.98
N THR A 1006 13.19 -48.74 7.47
CA THR A 1006 12.38 -49.75 6.77
C THR A 1006 11.24 -50.24 7.68
N PHE A 1007 10.22 -50.88 7.08
CA PHE A 1007 9.08 -51.46 7.82
C PHE A 1007 8.69 -52.85 7.30
N GLU A 1008 8.39 -53.78 8.21
CA GLU A 1008 8.12 -55.20 7.93
C GLU A 1008 6.82 -55.42 7.14
N ASP A 1009 5.82 -54.55 7.31
CA ASP A 1009 4.52 -54.59 6.63
C ASP A 1009 4.48 -53.83 5.29
N VAL A 1010 5.56 -53.11 4.96
CA VAL A 1010 5.71 -52.31 3.73
C VAL A 1010 6.51 -53.04 2.65
N ALA A 1011 7.38 -53.98 3.04
CA ALA A 1011 8.25 -54.72 2.13
C ALA A 1011 7.48 -55.39 0.96
N GLY A 1012 7.90 -55.09 -0.27
CA GLY A 1012 7.29 -55.62 -1.50
C GLY A 1012 6.02 -54.89 -1.97
N ARG A 1013 5.57 -53.84 -1.29
CA ARG A 1013 4.43 -53.01 -1.74
C ARG A 1013 4.84 -51.99 -2.80
N TRP A 1014 3.87 -51.56 -3.61
CA TRP A 1014 4.04 -50.51 -4.63
C TRP A 1014 4.52 -49.17 -4.03
N SER A 1015 4.19 -48.92 -2.77
CA SER A 1015 4.53 -47.70 -2.02
C SER A 1015 5.82 -47.82 -1.20
N GLN A 1016 6.57 -48.93 -1.30
CA GLN A 1016 7.73 -49.19 -0.44
C GLN A 1016 8.76 -48.05 -0.52
N GLN A 1017 9.20 -47.69 -1.71
CA GLN A 1017 10.21 -46.65 -1.92
C GLN A 1017 9.76 -45.29 -1.35
N ALA A 1018 8.49 -44.92 -1.55
CA ALA A 1018 7.93 -43.67 -1.04
C ALA A 1018 7.92 -43.62 0.50
N ILE A 1019 7.52 -44.71 1.15
CA ILE A 1019 7.42 -44.78 2.61
C ILE A 1019 8.81 -44.85 3.24
N GLU A 1020 9.72 -45.66 2.70
CA GLU A 1020 11.06 -45.85 3.28
C GLU A 1020 11.97 -44.63 3.07
N ASP A 1021 11.86 -43.90 1.95
CA ASP A 1021 12.55 -42.61 1.75
C ASP A 1021 12.00 -41.55 2.73
N LEU A 1022 10.68 -41.31 2.72
CA LEU A 1022 10.08 -40.29 3.61
C LEU A 1022 10.24 -40.63 5.10
N ALA A 1023 10.33 -41.90 5.49
CA ALA A 1023 10.57 -42.31 6.87
C ALA A 1023 12.06 -42.20 7.26
N SER A 1024 12.97 -42.46 6.33
CA SER A 1024 14.41 -42.16 6.49
C SER A 1024 14.62 -40.65 6.72
N ARG A 1025 13.76 -39.81 6.12
CA ARG A 1025 13.73 -38.35 6.31
C ARG A 1025 12.84 -37.86 7.44
N TRP A 1026 12.30 -38.72 8.31
CA TRP A 1026 11.34 -38.39 9.39
C TRP A 1026 10.05 -37.65 8.97
N ILE A 1027 9.77 -37.53 7.68
CA ILE A 1027 8.54 -36.90 7.16
C ILE A 1027 7.31 -37.76 7.49
N VAL A 1028 7.46 -39.09 7.48
CA VAL A 1028 6.45 -40.05 7.95
C VAL A 1028 6.99 -40.94 9.07
N GLY A 1029 6.15 -41.23 10.07
CA GLY A 1029 6.47 -42.14 11.18
C GLY A 1029 5.69 -43.45 11.10
N GLY A 1030 6.23 -44.51 11.69
CA GLY A 1030 5.53 -45.79 11.85
C GLY A 1030 4.38 -45.73 12.85
N THR A 1031 3.58 -46.79 12.92
CA THR A 1031 2.68 -47.05 14.06
C THR A 1031 3.43 -47.66 15.25
N ASP A 1032 4.55 -48.34 14.98
CA ASP A 1032 5.59 -48.71 15.95
C ASP A 1032 6.98 -48.69 15.28
N GLU A 1033 8.00 -49.28 15.92
CA GLU A 1033 9.37 -49.33 15.37
C GLU A 1033 9.49 -50.15 14.07
N ARG A 1034 8.54 -51.04 13.77
CA ARG A 1034 8.61 -52.05 12.69
C ARG A 1034 7.47 -51.98 11.70
N HIS A 1035 6.32 -51.41 12.07
CA HIS A 1035 5.12 -51.34 11.22
C HIS A 1035 4.78 -49.90 10.85
N PHE A 1036 4.27 -49.71 9.62
CA PHE A 1036 3.80 -48.43 9.13
C PHE A 1036 2.27 -48.32 9.05
N ASP A 1037 1.57 -49.45 8.99
CA ASP A 1037 0.12 -49.55 8.70
C ASP A 1037 -0.27 -48.82 7.40
N PRO A 1038 0.26 -49.26 6.23
CA PRO A 1038 0.12 -48.56 4.95
C PRO A 1038 -1.31 -48.49 4.40
N ASP A 1039 -2.17 -49.45 4.75
CA ASP A 1039 -3.54 -49.55 4.22
C ASP A 1039 -4.57 -48.76 5.05
N ARG A 1040 -4.19 -48.25 6.23
CA ARG A 1040 -5.06 -47.45 7.09
C ARG A 1040 -5.28 -46.06 6.52
N GLU A 1041 -6.49 -45.53 6.70
CA GLU A 1041 -6.78 -44.11 6.45
C GLU A 1041 -5.81 -43.21 7.24
N VAL A 1042 -5.36 -42.14 6.59
CA VAL A 1042 -4.54 -41.09 7.20
C VAL A 1042 -5.44 -39.95 7.65
N THR A 1043 -5.23 -39.47 8.87
CA THR A 1043 -6.03 -38.39 9.45
C THR A 1043 -5.61 -37.02 8.91
N ARG A 1044 -6.50 -36.02 8.97
CA ARG A 1044 -6.21 -34.63 8.60
C ARG A 1044 -5.02 -34.07 9.40
N ALA A 1045 -4.90 -34.42 10.68
CA ALA A 1045 -3.73 -34.06 11.50
C ALA A 1045 -2.42 -34.72 11.03
N GLU A 1046 -2.44 -36.03 10.74
CA GLU A 1046 -1.26 -36.71 10.20
C GLU A 1046 -0.84 -36.15 8.85
N PHE A 1047 -1.79 -35.88 7.94
CA PHE A 1047 -1.47 -35.33 6.63
C PHE A 1047 -0.90 -33.91 6.73
N ALA A 1048 -1.44 -33.07 7.62
CA ALA A 1048 -0.88 -31.74 7.91
C ALA A 1048 0.54 -31.82 8.48
N ALA A 1049 0.80 -32.71 9.44
CA ALA A 1049 2.13 -32.93 10.01
C ALA A 1049 3.13 -33.46 8.98
N MET A 1050 2.70 -34.38 8.10
CA MET A 1050 3.50 -34.86 6.98
C MET A 1050 3.85 -33.74 6.01
N ALA A 1051 2.89 -32.85 5.67
CA ALA A 1051 3.14 -31.69 4.80
C ALA A 1051 4.09 -30.65 5.43
N VAL A 1052 3.96 -30.38 6.74
CA VAL A 1052 4.84 -29.47 7.49
C VAL A 1052 6.28 -29.97 7.54
N ARG A 1053 6.48 -31.25 7.88
CA ARG A 1053 7.81 -31.89 7.88
C ARG A 1053 8.41 -31.98 6.48
N ALA A 1054 7.58 -32.25 5.46
CA ALA A 1054 7.98 -32.24 4.06
C ALA A 1054 8.50 -30.88 3.57
N LEU A 1055 8.10 -29.77 4.21
CA LEU A 1055 8.60 -28.42 3.93
C LEU A 1055 9.67 -27.94 4.92
N GLY A 1056 10.07 -28.77 5.89
CA GLY A 1056 11.08 -28.43 6.90
C GLY A 1056 10.63 -27.40 7.94
N LEU A 1057 9.32 -27.24 8.09
CA LEU A 1057 8.71 -26.34 9.07
C LEU A 1057 8.71 -26.98 10.47
N PRO A 1058 8.81 -26.19 11.56
CA PRO A 1058 9.00 -26.71 12.91
C PRO A 1058 7.67 -27.14 13.55
N ASP A 1059 7.37 -28.44 13.51
CA ASP A 1059 6.14 -29.02 14.06
C ASP A 1059 6.07 -29.07 15.60
N HIS A 1060 7.12 -28.60 16.27
CA HIS A 1060 7.27 -28.53 17.73
C HIS A 1060 7.79 -27.13 18.13
N THR A 1061 6.90 -26.16 18.35
CA THR A 1061 7.26 -24.80 18.80
C THR A 1061 6.48 -24.40 20.05
N ALA A 1062 7.16 -23.78 21.02
CA ALA A 1062 6.61 -23.48 22.35
C ALA A 1062 5.65 -22.27 22.40
N GLU A 1063 5.53 -21.52 21.31
CA GLU A 1063 4.63 -20.35 21.21
C GLU A 1063 3.77 -20.46 19.94
N GLY A 1064 2.49 -20.10 20.07
CA GLY A 1064 1.48 -20.21 19.00
C GLY A 1064 0.39 -21.23 19.32
N ALA A 1065 -0.71 -20.78 19.92
CA ALA A 1065 -1.92 -21.59 20.03
C ALA A 1065 -2.51 -21.85 18.62
N SER A 1066 -3.02 -23.06 18.38
CA SER A 1066 -3.77 -23.36 17.16
C SER A 1066 -5.00 -22.45 17.04
N ARG A 1067 -5.25 -21.87 15.87
CA ARG A 1067 -6.47 -21.07 15.61
C ARG A 1067 -7.75 -21.92 15.52
N PHE A 1068 -7.65 -23.24 15.66
CA PHE A 1068 -8.76 -24.18 15.50
C PHE A 1068 -9.21 -24.74 16.84
N SER A 1069 -10.52 -24.71 17.10
CA SER A 1069 -11.12 -24.91 18.42
C SER A 1069 -11.07 -26.36 18.96
N ASP A 1070 -10.64 -27.32 18.16
CA ASP A 1070 -10.56 -28.76 18.47
C ASP A 1070 -9.12 -29.31 18.43
N VAL A 1071 -8.13 -28.41 18.47
CA VAL A 1071 -6.70 -28.73 18.56
C VAL A 1071 -6.19 -28.19 19.89
N SER A 1072 -5.98 -29.07 20.86
CA SER A 1072 -5.38 -28.71 22.15
C SER A 1072 -3.91 -28.36 21.98
N ALA A 1073 -3.35 -27.50 22.83
CA ALA A 1073 -1.91 -27.31 22.91
C ALA A 1073 -1.16 -28.59 23.36
N ASP A 1074 -1.84 -29.50 24.05
CA ASP A 1074 -1.32 -30.81 24.47
C ASP A 1074 -1.36 -31.89 23.38
N ASP A 1075 -2.01 -31.63 22.23
CA ASP A 1075 -2.09 -32.61 21.15
C ASP A 1075 -0.73 -32.76 20.44
N TRP A 1076 -0.34 -34.00 20.10
CA TRP A 1076 0.94 -34.26 19.43
C TRP A 1076 1.09 -33.56 18.07
N PHE A 1077 -0.03 -33.20 17.45
CA PHE A 1077 -0.11 -32.47 16.18
C PHE A 1077 -0.30 -30.96 16.36
N ALA A 1078 -0.33 -30.41 17.58
CA ALA A 1078 -0.67 -29.01 17.83
C ALA A 1078 0.26 -28.03 17.09
N GLY A 1079 1.58 -28.17 17.28
CA GLY A 1079 2.58 -27.36 16.58
C GLY A 1079 2.57 -27.57 15.08
N ALA A 1080 2.37 -28.81 14.61
CA ALA A 1080 2.20 -29.11 13.19
C ALA A 1080 1.01 -28.35 12.58
N VAL A 1081 -0.17 -28.42 13.20
CA VAL A 1081 -1.37 -27.76 12.68
C VAL A 1081 -1.26 -26.23 12.80
N ALA A 1082 -0.61 -25.72 13.85
CA ALA A 1082 -0.29 -24.30 13.99
C ALA A 1082 0.63 -23.79 12.86
N GLN A 1083 1.73 -24.49 12.54
CA GLN A 1083 2.59 -24.14 11.40
C GLN A 1083 1.86 -24.29 10.05
N ALA A 1084 1.14 -25.40 9.85
CA ALA A 1084 0.35 -25.61 8.64
C ALA A 1084 -0.68 -24.49 8.42
N SER A 1085 -1.20 -23.92 9.50
CA SER A 1085 -2.09 -22.76 9.49
C SER A 1085 -1.34 -21.44 9.24
N ALA A 1086 -0.16 -21.24 9.84
CA ALA A 1086 0.65 -20.02 9.74
C ALA A 1086 1.27 -19.78 8.34
N TYR A 1087 1.24 -20.80 7.48
CA TYR A 1087 1.61 -20.75 6.06
C TYR A 1087 0.43 -21.08 5.11
N ASP A 1088 -0.82 -21.02 5.59
CA ASP A 1088 -2.08 -21.31 4.86
C ASP A 1088 -2.10 -22.64 4.07
N LEU A 1089 -1.33 -23.64 4.51
CA LEU A 1089 -1.40 -24.99 3.95
C LEU A 1089 -2.77 -25.61 4.25
N VAL A 1090 -3.24 -25.46 5.50
CA VAL A 1090 -4.52 -26.01 5.98
C VAL A 1090 -5.51 -24.94 6.43
N ARG A 1091 -6.79 -25.26 6.23
CA ARG A 1091 -7.94 -24.43 6.60
C ARG A 1091 -8.93 -25.26 7.42
N GLY A 1092 -9.67 -24.58 8.30
CA GLY A 1092 -10.68 -25.19 9.17
C GLY A 1092 -11.91 -25.65 8.38
N THR A 1093 -12.79 -26.41 9.05
CA THR A 1093 -14.14 -26.71 8.56
C THR A 1093 -15.07 -25.53 8.82
N GLU A 1094 -16.31 -25.60 8.30
CA GLU A 1094 -17.42 -24.81 8.84
C GLU A 1094 -17.52 -25.11 10.36
N GLY A 1095 -17.64 -24.07 11.19
CA GLY A 1095 -17.46 -24.20 12.65
C GLY A 1095 -16.01 -24.10 13.15
N GLY A 1096 -15.00 -23.86 12.28
CA GLY A 1096 -13.60 -23.51 12.63
C GLY A 1096 -12.85 -24.50 13.51
N ALA A 1097 -13.40 -25.70 13.69
CA ALA A 1097 -12.66 -26.91 13.96
C ALA A 1097 -11.68 -27.21 12.80
N PHE A 1098 -10.62 -27.94 13.07
CA PHE A 1098 -9.72 -28.52 12.08
C PHE A 1098 -10.11 -29.97 11.74
N GLY A 1099 -10.86 -30.66 12.60
CA GLY A 1099 -11.22 -32.06 12.45
C GLY A 1099 -10.01 -32.99 12.46
N PRO A 1100 -9.08 -32.89 13.43
CA PRO A 1100 -7.76 -33.54 13.39
C PRO A 1100 -7.85 -35.05 13.20
N SER A 1101 -8.79 -35.70 13.89
CA SER A 1101 -9.00 -37.16 13.88
C SER A 1101 -9.82 -37.67 12.69
N GLY A 1102 -10.37 -36.79 11.85
CA GLY A 1102 -11.10 -37.19 10.64
C GLY A 1102 -10.13 -37.66 9.55
N PRO A 1103 -10.50 -38.64 8.71
CA PRO A 1103 -9.70 -39.00 7.54
C PRO A 1103 -9.64 -37.83 6.55
N VAL A 1104 -8.54 -37.69 5.80
CA VAL A 1104 -8.41 -36.68 4.74
C VAL A 1104 -8.88 -37.23 3.40
N SER A 1105 -9.72 -36.47 2.68
CA SER A 1105 -10.11 -36.79 1.31
C SER A 1105 -9.01 -36.46 0.31
N ARG A 1106 -9.08 -37.08 -0.87
CA ARG A 1106 -8.13 -36.83 -1.97
C ARG A 1106 -8.17 -35.38 -2.49
N GLU A 1107 -9.31 -34.70 -2.43
CA GLU A 1107 -9.40 -33.28 -2.82
C GLU A 1107 -8.89 -32.29 -1.78
N GLU A 1108 -9.03 -32.57 -0.48
CA GLU A 1108 -8.36 -31.81 0.59
C GLU A 1108 -6.84 -31.98 0.53
N ALA A 1109 -6.36 -33.22 0.31
CA ALA A 1109 -4.94 -33.50 0.17
C ALA A 1109 -4.33 -32.81 -1.06
N ALA A 1110 -5.02 -32.83 -2.21
CA ALA A 1110 -4.59 -32.09 -3.40
C ALA A 1110 -4.43 -30.59 -3.12
N ALA A 1111 -5.41 -30.00 -2.44
CA ALA A 1111 -5.45 -28.59 -2.07
C ALA A 1111 -4.32 -28.17 -1.10
N ILE A 1112 -4.04 -28.99 -0.09
CA ILE A 1112 -2.92 -28.78 0.84
C ILE A 1112 -1.58 -28.84 0.08
N LEU A 1113 -1.40 -29.81 -0.82
CA LEU A 1113 -0.16 -29.97 -1.58
C LEU A 1113 0.05 -28.84 -2.61
N MET A 1114 -0.97 -28.31 -3.28
CA MET A 1114 -0.77 -27.19 -4.20
C MET A 1114 -0.32 -25.91 -3.47
N ARG A 1115 -0.79 -25.68 -2.24
CA ARG A 1115 -0.29 -24.58 -1.38
C ARG A 1115 1.13 -24.81 -0.90
N ALA A 1116 1.48 -26.06 -0.56
CA ALA A 1116 2.85 -26.46 -0.26
C ALA A 1116 3.81 -26.24 -1.46
N ARG A 1117 3.36 -26.50 -2.69
CA ARG A 1117 4.12 -26.18 -3.92
C ARG A 1117 4.32 -24.67 -4.09
N LYS A 1118 3.28 -23.86 -3.91
CA LYS A 1118 3.39 -22.39 -3.98
C LYS A 1118 4.42 -21.86 -2.98
N LEU A 1119 4.37 -22.32 -1.72
CA LEU A 1119 5.35 -21.95 -0.70
C LEU A 1119 6.79 -22.37 -1.06
N ALA A 1120 6.94 -23.44 -1.84
CA ALA A 1120 8.22 -23.91 -2.34
C ALA A 1120 8.80 -23.09 -3.53
N GLY A 1121 8.08 -22.05 -4.00
CA GLY A 1121 8.47 -21.19 -5.12
C GLY A 1121 7.90 -21.63 -6.48
N ASP A 1122 6.97 -22.59 -6.52
CA ASP A 1122 6.25 -22.98 -7.74
C ASP A 1122 5.01 -22.09 -7.91
N GLU A 1123 5.20 -20.86 -8.38
CA GLU A 1123 4.11 -19.88 -8.55
C GLU A 1123 3.02 -20.37 -9.50
N ALA A 1124 3.38 -21.21 -10.48
CA ALA A 1124 2.45 -21.84 -11.41
C ALA A 1124 1.59 -22.96 -10.76
N ALA A 1125 1.76 -23.28 -9.48
CA ALA A 1125 1.02 -24.34 -8.81
C ALA A 1125 -0.40 -23.95 -8.35
N VAL A 1126 -0.79 -22.66 -8.35
CA VAL A 1126 -2.11 -22.21 -7.88
C VAL A 1126 -2.69 -21.15 -8.83
N GLY A 1127 -3.77 -21.51 -9.52
CA GLY A 1127 -4.49 -20.63 -10.44
C GLY A 1127 -4.02 -20.76 -11.90
N GLY A 1128 -4.76 -21.55 -12.68
CA GLY A 1128 -4.72 -21.53 -14.14
C GLY A 1128 -6.10 -21.19 -14.70
N ASP A 1129 -6.16 -20.70 -15.94
CA ASP A 1129 -7.42 -20.38 -16.61
C ASP A 1129 -8.40 -21.56 -16.60
N CYS A 1130 -9.68 -21.28 -16.33
CA CYS A 1130 -10.68 -22.32 -16.09
C CYS A 1130 -10.82 -23.33 -17.24
N GLU A 1131 -10.55 -22.92 -18.49
CA GLU A 1131 -10.62 -23.80 -19.66
C GLU A 1131 -9.52 -24.88 -19.65
N GLU A 1132 -8.29 -24.57 -19.19
CA GLU A 1132 -7.24 -25.59 -19.03
C GLU A 1132 -7.56 -26.54 -17.87
N ALA A 1133 -8.09 -26.01 -16.75
CA ALA A 1133 -8.42 -26.80 -15.57
C ALA A 1133 -9.53 -27.82 -15.86
N GLU A 1134 -10.61 -27.41 -16.55
CA GLU A 1134 -11.66 -28.33 -17.01
C GLU A 1134 -11.10 -29.36 -18.01
N SER A 1135 -10.19 -28.99 -18.90
CA SER A 1135 -9.57 -29.95 -19.83
C SER A 1135 -8.73 -31.03 -19.14
N ALA A 1136 -8.10 -30.74 -17.99
CA ALA A 1136 -7.36 -31.74 -17.21
C ALA A 1136 -8.30 -32.74 -16.51
N LEU A 1137 -9.46 -32.28 -16.02
CA LEU A 1137 -10.44 -33.11 -15.33
C LEU A 1137 -11.37 -33.89 -16.29
N ALA A 1138 -11.61 -33.38 -17.49
CA ALA A 1138 -12.45 -34.01 -18.51
C ALA A 1138 -11.97 -35.41 -18.96
N GLY A 1139 -10.72 -35.77 -18.70
CA GLY A 1139 -10.19 -37.12 -18.92
C GLY A 1139 -10.71 -38.19 -17.95
N PHE A 1140 -11.39 -37.80 -16.87
CA PHE A 1140 -11.85 -38.71 -15.81
C PHE A 1140 -13.36 -38.77 -15.72
N SER A 1141 -13.90 -39.98 -15.56
CA SER A 1141 -15.35 -40.24 -15.52
C SER A 1141 -16.07 -39.66 -14.29
N ASP A 1142 -15.31 -39.21 -13.29
CA ASP A 1142 -15.75 -38.50 -12.08
C ASP A 1142 -15.11 -37.10 -11.93
N GLY A 1143 -14.46 -36.56 -12.96
CA GLY A 1143 -13.86 -35.22 -12.92
C GLY A 1143 -14.87 -34.10 -12.60
N SER A 1144 -16.15 -34.31 -12.93
CA SER A 1144 -17.24 -33.39 -12.61
C SER A 1144 -17.68 -33.42 -11.13
N SER A 1145 -17.29 -34.44 -10.35
CA SER A 1145 -17.63 -34.54 -8.92
C SER A 1145 -16.57 -33.97 -7.98
N VAL A 1146 -15.54 -33.29 -8.51
CA VAL A 1146 -14.62 -32.48 -7.71
C VAL A 1146 -15.35 -31.24 -7.20
N SER A 1147 -15.25 -30.99 -5.89
CA SER A 1147 -15.87 -29.83 -5.23
C SER A 1147 -15.37 -28.52 -5.81
N GLY A 1148 -16.26 -27.53 -5.95
CA GLY A 1148 -15.92 -26.24 -6.58
C GLY A 1148 -14.75 -25.50 -5.92
N TRP A 1149 -14.61 -25.61 -4.59
CA TRP A 1149 -13.50 -25.00 -3.83
C TRP A 1149 -12.16 -25.70 -4.07
N ALA A 1150 -12.17 -26.99 -4.42
CA ALA A 1150 -10.97 -27.81 -4.66
C ALA A 1150 -10.63 -27.93 -6.15
N ARG A 1151 -11.53 -27.52 -7.06
CA ARG A 1151 -11.42 -27.80 -8.50
C ARG A 1151 -10.13 -27.28 -9.15
N PRO A 1152 -9.67 -26.03 -8.91
CA PRO A 1152 -8.40 -25.56 -9.47
C PRO A 1152 -7.20 -26.37 -8.94
N ASP A 1153 -7.14 -26.56 -7.62
CA ASP A 1153 -6.05 -27.27 -6.95
C ASP A 1153 -5.98 -28.75 -7.41
N MET A 1154 -7.12 -29.43 -7.54
CA MET A 1154 -7.21 -30.81 -8.03
C MET A 1154 -6.82 -30.92 -9.51
N ALA A 1155 -7.31 -30.01 -10.37
CA ALA A 1155 -6.96 -30.01 -11.79
C ALA A 1155 -5.44 -29.83 -11.97
N GLN A 1156 -4.83 -28.93 -11.20
CA GLN A 1156 -3.39 -28.69 -11.24
C GLN A 1156 -2.59 -29.85 -10.62
N ALA A 1157 -3.04 -30.44 -9.52
CA ALA A 1157 -2.41 -31.62 -8.92
C ALA A 1157 -2.45 -32.85 -9.85
N VAL A 1158 -3.47 -32.96 -10.71
CA VAL A 1158 -3.58 -33.98 -11.77
C VAL A 1158 -2.70 -33.64 -12.98
N LYS A 1159 -2.70 -32.37 -13.45
CA LYS A 1159 -1.83 -31.89 -14.56
C LYS A 1159 -0.34 -32.06 -14.23
N LEU A 1160 0.04 -31.86 -12.97
CA LEU A 1160 1.38 -32.10 -12.44
C LEU A 1160 1.64 -33.58 -12.07
N GLY A 1161 0.64 -34.45 -12.08
CA GLY A 1161 0.79 -35.88 -11.78
C GLY A 1161 1.10 -36.22 -10.31
N VAL A 1162 0.92 -35.27 -9.40
CA VAL A 1162 0.97 -35.49 -7.94
C VAL A 1162 -0.18 -36.42 -7.55
N VAL A 1163 -1.41 -36.02 -7.91
CA VAL A 1163 -2.61 -36.87 -7.86
C VAL A 1163 -2.66 -37.70 -9.14
N GLN A 1164 -2.96 -38.99 -8.99
CA GLN A 1164 -3.11 -39.94 -10.09
C GLN A 1164 -4.40 -40.73 -9.90
N GLY A 1165 -5.17 -40.87 -10.97
CA GLY A 1165 -6.41 -41.64 -10.99
C GLY A 1165 -6.20 -43.14 -11.24
N SER A 1166 -7.21 -43.94 -10.88
CA SER A 1166 -7.32 -45.37 -11.15
C SER A 1166 -8.62 -45.68 -11.89
N ASP A 1167 -8.63 -46.68 -12.77
CA ASP A 1167 -9.83 -47.13 -13.51
C ASP A 1167 -10.59 -46.04 -14.28
N GLY A 1168 -9.91 -44.97 -14.70
CA GLY A 1168 -10.53 -43.80 -15.34
C GLY A 1168 -11.26 -42.85 -14.38
N LYS A 1169 -10.83 -42.81 -13.11
CA LYS A 1169 -11.38 -42.00 -12.02
C LYS A 1169 -10.30 -41.38 -11.13
N ILE A 1170 -10.49 -40.14 -10.69
CA ILE A 1170 -9.62 -39.49 -9.68
C ILE A 1170 -10.12 -39.67 -8.24
N ARG A 1171 -11.42 -39.94 -8.06
CA ARG A 1171 -12.11 -40.21 -6.79
C ARG A 1171 -11.90 -39.11 -5.74
N PRO A 1172 -12.37 -37.86 -5.98
CA PRO A 1172 -12.03 -36.71 -5.14
C PRO A 1172 -12.43 -36.87 -3.67
N SER A 1173 -13.57 -37.53 -3.41
CA SER A 1173 -14.11 -37.74 -2.06
C SER A 1173 -13.71 -39.07 -1.40
N ASP A 1174 -12.93 -39.94 -2.06
CA ASP A 1174 -12.36 -41.12 -1.39
C ASP A 1174 -11.29 -40.63 -0.37
N HIS A 1175 -11.22 -41.27 0.79
CA HIS A 1175 -10.18 -41.00 1.79
C HIS A 1175 -8.82 -41.56 1.36
N LEU A 1176 -7.72 -40.88 1.73
CA LEU A 1176 -6.36 -41.38 1.49
C LEU A 1176 -5.94 -42.44 2.51
N THR A 1177 -5.25 -43.47 2.04
CA THR A 1177 -4.42 -44.31 2.92
C THR A 1177 -3.08 -43.64 3.26
N ARG A 1178 -2.44 -44.08 4.35
CA ARG A 1178 -1.08 -43.65 4.72
C ARG A 1178 -0.05 -43.91 3.60
N ALA A 1179 -0.20 -44.99 2.83
CA ALA A 1179 0.63 -45.27 1.66
C ALA A 1179 0.41 -44.30 0.49
N GLU A 1180 -0.84 -43.93 0.20
CA GLU A 1180 -1.14 -42.97 -0.86
C GLU A 1180 -0.67 -41.55 -0.51
N ALA A 1181 -0.85 -41.13 0.74
CA ALA A 1181 -0.36 -39.83 1.21
C ALA A 1181 1.16 -39.71 1.15
N ALA A 1182 1.89 -40.77 1.56
CA ALA A 1182 3.34 -40.83 1.39
C ALA A 1182 3.74 -40.69 -0.09
N ALA A 1183 3.10 -41.45 -0.99
CA ALA A 1183 3.38 -41.39 -2.43
C ALA A 1183 3.04 -40.02 -3.07
N MET A 1184 1.98 -39.34 -2.61
CA MET A 1184 1.65 -38.00 -3.09
C MET A 1184 2.68 -36.94 -2.65
N ILE A 1185 3.14 -37.00 -1.39
CA ILE A 1185 4.18 -36.11 -0.87
C ILE A 1185 5.53 -36.37 -1.55
N GLU A 1186 5.95 -37.64 -1.70
CA GLU A 1186 7.19 -37.99 -2.40
C GLU A 1186 7.22 -37.42 -3.83
N ARG A 1187 6.13 -37.60 -4.60
CA ARG A 1187 6.00 -37.04 -5.96
C ARG A 1187 6.12 -35.52 -5.98
N MET A 1188 5.43 -34.84 -5.06
CA MET A 1188 5.50 -33.38 -4.95
C MET A 1188 6.94 -32.93 -4.70
N LEU A 1189 7.62 -33.53 -3.72
CA LEU A 1189 8.98 -33.17 -3.35
C LEU A 1189 9.99 -33.45 -4.48
N ARG A 1190 9.90 -34.60 -5.16
CA ARG A 1190 10.77 -34.90 -6.32
C ARG A 1190 10.58 -33.91 -7.47
N GLN A 1191 9.34 -33.52 -7.77
CA GLN A 1191 9.04 -32.57 -8.84
C GLN A 1191 9.52 -31.14 -8.52
N LEU A 1192 9.50 -30.76 -7.24
CA LEU A 1192 10.06 -29.50 -6.75
C LEU A 1192 11.59 -29.56 -6.56
N HIS A 1193 12.23 -30.69 -6.86
CA HIS A 1193 13.67 -30.94 -6.63
C HIS A 1193 14.08 -30.74 -5.16
N LEU A 1194 13.22 -31.18 -4.23
CA LEU A 1194 13.38 -31.06 -2.77
C LEU A 1194 13.92 -32.33 -2.08
N ILE A 1195 13.93 -33.49 -2.77
CA ILE A 1195 14.43 -34.79 -2.27
C ILE A 1195 15.12 -35.64 -3.33
#